data_AF-A0A7R9UV60-F1
#
_entry.id   AF-A0A7R9UV60-F1
#
_cell.length_a   1.000
_cell.length_b   1.000
_cell.length_c   1.000
_cell.angle_alpha   90.00
_cell.angle_beta   90.00
_cell.angle_gamma   90.00
#
_symmetry.space_group_name_H-M   'P 1'
#
loop_
_entity.id
_entity.type
_entity.pdbx_description
1 polymer ?
#
loop_
_entity_poly.entity_id
_entity_poly.type
_entity_poly.pdbx_seq_one_letter_code
_entity_poly.pdbx_strand_id
1 'polypeptide(L)'
;MGENMIGEERDISRGKGECLKKLIKPGKGYDNPTAPYEVVVKYTATVQGADAPFDAAHAESPVAFALHPEGEGCPVPVGVCKALRTFLKGERSLLTLQPAVAFGESGDDAKGVPAGAVCLYEVELVDYFKVDTLRDGLIKVKCVEDAKTWEAIEPHSEVFVAYELRLSDGKVVKAADGSKSSTPFVMGDDEGNARAGYPPFLGQILGSVHAKSRYEVAIAAEAAYGAAGEPTLGVPADSALDMSVQVLDVYPVDELAKDGPGTLTKKTMNKGDGWMTPHVGWELHVHYTHTRADGSVVRSTRDGEPLVFTLGQEAAAGLPRVFEHVRGMKRHELAHFHASADWSGDAADGSVFDIELLNWAEVKVVPKTNDEVRTKVLDGGDGSYERPNDGATVRAHVTVRLASAATNGNAPPPLEDSTGGEPFEFVIDDDVMLPAVEMAIKDMAKGSKAELAVPPSWGYTPALAGSRGVPESAVGEPLVVLLELVSFDKAKDEWDLAADERLSMQKRKKEQGNKLFAQGRFMQALPKYEKSISVVQDHEDLFDEQTVRPEVNKMRVQCLLNKATCHLKLDEPQLALDQATKALSIDAESAKGFLRRGQAHSRMGNLAEAKADLLKVLKLDATNRDAREELKLIKDKAEAHRKKEKAIFSRMFDKISLSTPEESMHPAAADAMQSGDPFDDEAEEGAEQEVEATNGA
;
A
#
# COMPACT_ATOMS: atom_id res chain seq x y z
N MET A 1 0.80 -8.11 -38.50
CA MET A 1 0.06 -8.07 -39.79
C MET A 1 1.02 -7.55 -40.85
N GLY A 2 1.08 -8.14 -42.04
CA GLY A 2 1.97 -7.65 -43.09
C GLY A 2 1.40 -6.41 -43.76
N GLU A 3 2.24 -5.41 -44.02
CA GLU A 3 1.85 -4.18 -44.73
C GLU A 3 1.15 -4.53 -46.06
N ASN A 4 0.08 -3.81 -46.39
CA ASN A 4 -0.61 -3.98 -47.68
C ASN A 4 0.18 -3.23 -48.74
N MET A 5 0.83 -3.91 -49.69
CA MET A 5 1.49 -3.23 -50.80
C MET A 5 0.47 -2.74 -51.83
N ILE A 6 0.71 -1.56 -52.41
CA ILE A 6 -0.11 -1.02 -53.50
C ILE A 6 -0.02 -1.95 -54.71
N GLY A 7 -1.17 -2.27 -55.31
CA GLY A 7 -1.28 -3.16 -56.46
C GLY A 7 -1.27 -4.66 -56.13
N GLU A 8 -1.01 -5.06 -54.89
CA GLU A 8 -1.15 -6.44 -54.44
C GLU A 8 -2.64 -6.82 -54.34
N GLU A 9 -3.00 -8.01 -54.84
CA GLU A 9 -4.36 -8.55 -54.79
C GLU A 9 -4.43 -9.68 -53.76
N ARG A 10 -5.33 -9.54 -52.77
CA ARG A 10 -5.50 -10.48 -51.66
C ARG A 10 -6.94 -10.97 -51.58
N ASP A 11 -7.14 -12.26 -51.33
CA ASP A 11 -8.47 -12.81 -51.02
C ASP A 11 -8.89 -12.44 -49.60
N ILE A 12 -9.97 -11.68 -49.48
CA ILE A 12 -10.56 -11.27 -48.19
C ILE A 12 -11.74 -12.16 -47.76
N SER A 13 -12.10 -13.17 -48.55
CA SER A 13 -13.13 -14.17 -48.25
C SER A 13 -12.62 -15.40 -47.47
N ARG A 14 -11.45 -15.28 -46.83
CA ARG A 14 -10.78 -16.33 -46.02
C ARG A 14 -10.38 -17.59 -46.82
N GLY A 15 -9.91 -17.43 -48.06
CA GLY A 15 -9.40 -18.52 -48.89
C GLY A 15 -10.44 -19.17 -49.79
N LYS A 16 -11.65 -18.60 -49.89
CA LYS A 16 -12.70 -19.09 -50.79
C LYS A 16 -12.64 -18.49 -52.20
N GLY A 17 -11.88 -17.42 -52.41
CA GLY A 17 -11.83 -16.68 -53.67
C GLY A 17 -13.12 -15.92 -54.03
N GLU A 18 -14.08 -15.77 -53.12
CA GLU A 18 -15.36 -15.09 -53.37
C GLU A 18 -15.17 -13.56 -53.56
N CYS A 19 -14.20 -12.96 -52.88
CA CYS A 19 -13.93 -11.53 -52.92
C CYS A 19 -12.42 -11.24 -52.87
N LEU A 20 -11.85 -10.77 -53.97
CA LEU A 20 -10.46 -10.32 -54.04
C LEU A 20 -10.40 -8.80 -53.87
N LYS A 21 -9.42 -8.30 -53.12
CA LYS A 21 -9.18 -6.88 -52.88
C LYS A 21 -7.79 -6.50 -53.37
N LYS A 22 -7.72 -5.51 -54.26
CA LYS A 22 -6.49 -4.93 -54.78
C LYS A 22 -6.34 -3.48 -54.34
N LEU A 23 -5.30 -3.17 -53.56
CA LEU A 23 -5.10 -1.83 -53.01
C LEU A 23 -4.67 -0.84 -54.11
N ILE A 24 -5.38 0.28 -54.25
CA ILE A 24 -5.04 1.38 -55.18
C ILE A 24 -4.35 2.53 -54.44
N LYS A 25 -4.88 2.93 -53.28
CA LYS A 25 -4.38 4.03 -52.45
C LYS A 25 -4.52 3.64 -50.98
N PRO A 26 -3.45 3.68 -50.17
CA PRO A 26 -3.54 3.40 -48.75
C PRO A 26 -4.37 4.46 -48.01
N GLY A 27 -5.15 4.01 -47.03
CA GLY A 27 -5.81 4.90 -46.07
C GLY A 27 -4.87 5.34 -44.93
N LYS A 28 -5.44 5.99 -43.93
CA LYS A 28 -4.77 6.49 -42.72
C LYS A 28 -5.37 5.87 -41.47
N GLY A 29 -4.58 5.82 -40.40
CA GLY A 29 -4.96 5.23 -39.12
C GLY A 29 -4.77 3.71 -39.08
N TYR A 30 -5.24 3.09 -38.01
CA TYR A 30 -5.16 1.65 -37.76
C TYR A 30 -6.54 0.99 -37.57
N ASP A 31 -7.58 1.82 -37.45
CA ASP A 31 -8.94 1.40 -37.13
C ASP A 31 -9.74 1.12 -38.43
N ASN A 32 -10.50 0.03 -38.45
CA ASN A 32 -11.40 -0.35 -39.55
C ASN A 32 -12.87 -0.24 -39.09
N PRO A 33 -13.83 0.14 -39.97
CA PRO A 33 -15.23 0.21 -39.59
C PRO A 33 -15.81 -1.19 -39.35
N THR A 34 -16.51 -1.36 -38.23
CA THR A 34 -17.28 -2.57 -37.89
C THR A 34 -18.71 -2.18 -37.55
N ALA A 35 -19.71 -3.07 -37.73
CA ALA A 35 -21.04 -2.80 -37.19
C ALA A 35 -20.95 -2.44 -35.69
N PRO A 36 -21.63 -1.39 -35.19
CA PRO A 36 -22.73 -0.63 -35.81
C PRO A 36 -22.30 0.69 -36.52
N TYR A 37 -21.13 0.74 -37.16
CA TYR A 37 -20.64 1.97 -37.78
C TYR A 37 -21.41 2.36 -39.04
N GLU A 38 -21.57 3.67 -39.27
CA GLU A 38 -21.94 4.23 -40.57
C GLU A 38 -20.68 4.48 -41.39
N VAL A 39 -20.68 4.07 -42.65
CA VAL A 39 -19.59 4.30 -43.61
C VAL A 39 -20.01 5.31 -44.66
N VAL A 40 -19.12 6.22 -45.02
CA VAL A 40 -19.28 7.17 -46.13
C VAL A 40 -18.34 6.74 -47.25
N VAL A 41 -18.91 6.35 -48.39
CA VAL A 41 -18.14 5.78 -49.50
C VAL A 41 -18.40 6.48 -50.82
N LYS A 42 -17.40 6.41 -51.70
CA LYS A 42 -17.56 6.59 -53.14
C LYS A 42 -17.30 5.25 -53.80
N TYR A 43 -17.99 4.93 -54.87
CA TYR A 43 -17.68 3.73 -55.65
C TYR A 43 -18.02 3.88 -57.13
N THR A 44 -17.52 2.97 -57.94
CA THR A 44 -17.96 2.75 -59.32
C THR A 44 -17.96 1.24 -59.57
N ALA A 45 -19.07 0.74 -60.10
CA ALA A 45 -19.34 -0.68 -60.25
C ALA A 45 -19.51 -1.06 -61.73
N THR A 46 -18.70 -1.99 -62.22
CA THR A 46 -18.72 -2.48 -63.60
C THR A 46 -18.83 -4.01 -63.62
N VAL A 47 -19.51 -4.56 -64.63
CA VAL A 47 -19.40 -6.01 -64.91
C VAL A 47 -18.03 -6.27 -65.52
N GLN A 48 -17.37 -7.38 -65.16
CA GLN A 48 -16.04 -7.71 -65.68
C GLN A 48 -16.07 -7.81 -67.22
N GLY A 49 -15.28 -6.95 -67.88
CA GLY A 49 -15.20 -6.86 -69.34
C GLY A 49 -16.24 -5.94 -70.00
N ALA A 50 -17.07 -5.23 -69.23
CA ALA A 50 -17.94 -4.17 -69.75
C ALA A 50 -17.25 -2.80 -69.74
N ASP A 51 -17.52 -1.98 -70.77
CA ASP A 51 -16.93 -0.63 -70.92
C ASP A 51 -17.61 0.46 -70.07
N ALA A 52 -18.81 0.19 -69.54
CA ALA A 52 -19.63 1.15 -68.81
C ALA A 52 -20.00 0.63 -67.40
N PRO A 53 -20.04 1.51 -66.38
CA PRO A 53 -20.53 1.15 -65.06
C PRO A 53 -22.06 0.99 -65.06
N PHE A 54 -22.54 0.07 -64.22
CA PHE A 54 -23.97 -0.14 -63.97
C PHE A 54 -24.47 0.61 -62.73
N ASP A 55 -23.56 1.01 -61.83
CA ASP A 55 -23.87 1.72 -60.58
C ASP A 55 -22.65 2.54 -60.13
N ALA A 56 -22.85 3.70 -59.50
CA ALA A 56 -21.77 4.54 -59.00
C ALA A 56 -22.22 5.58 -57.95
N ALA A 57 -21.35 5.81 -56.97
CA ALA A 57 -21.41 6.93 -56.02
C ALA A 57 -20.16 7.81 -56.18
N HIS A 58 -20.31 9.06 -56.60
CA HIS A 58 -19.20 9.92 -57.01
C HIS A 58 -18.82 10.97 -55.96
N ALA A 59 -17.78 11.75 -56.24
CA ALA A 59 -17.25 12.75 -55.29
C ALA A 59 -18.25 13.86 -54.91
N GLU A 60 -19.19 14.19 -55.81
CA GLU A 60 -20.25 15.19 -55.57
C GLU A 60 -21.45 14.60 -54.80
N SER A 61 -21.56 13.27 -54.70
CA SER A 61 -22.63 12.57 -54.00
C SER A 61 -22.11 11.24 -53.42
N PRO A 62 -21.26 11.29 -52.36
CA PRO A 62 -20.86 10.10 -51.62
C PRO A 62 -22.06 9.52 -50.87
N VAL A 63 -22.14 8.20 -50.78
CA VAL A 63 -23.25 7.52 -50.12
C VAL A 63 -22.85 7.14 -48.69
N ALA A 64 -23.67 7.53 -47.73
CA ALA A 64 -23.56 7.13 -46.33
C ALA A 64 -24.56 6.01 -46.02
N PHE A 65 -24.12 4.94 -45.34
CA PHE A 65 -25.02 3.86 -44.89
C PHE A 65 -24.47 3.11 -43.66
N ALA A 66 -25.37 2.52 -42.88
CA ALA A 66 -25.02 1.66 -41.75
C ALA A 66 -24.42 0.33 -42.24
N LEU A 67 -23.24 -0.03 -41.74
CA LEU A 67 -22.49 -1.19 -42.20
C LEU A 67 -23.03 -2.49 -41.56
N HIS A 68 -23.84 -3.24 -42.30
CA HIS A 68 -24.38 -4.52 -41.81
C HIS A 68 -23.43 -5.71 -42.08
N PRO A 69 -23.21 -6.64 -41.12
CA PRO A 69 -22.29 -7.78 -41.31
C PRO A 69 -22.64 -8.69 -42.49
N GLU A 70 -23.94 -8.85 -42.76
CA GLU A 70 -24.48 -9.66 -43.87
C GLU A 70 -25.02 -8.83 -45.03
N GLY A 71 -24.75 -7.52 -45.06
CA GLY A 71 -25.14 -6.63 -46.18
C GLY A 71 -26.64 -6.27 -46.24
N GLU A 72 -27.48 -6.83 -45.38
CA GLU A 72 -28.89 -6.44 -45.24
C GLU A 72 -29.05 -4.91 -45.10
N GLY A 73 -30.01 -4.34 -45.83
CA GLY A 73 -30.28 -2.90 -45.86
C GLY A 73 -29.20 -2.02 -46.51
N CYS A 74 -28.06 -2.59 -46.94
CA CYS A 74 -26.98 -1.81 -47.55
C CYS A 74 -27.27 -1.55 -49.04
N PRO A 75 -26.91 -0.37 -49.58
CA PRO A 75 -27.13 -0.03 -51.00
C PRO A 75 -26.16 -0.75 -51.96
N VAL A 76 -25.20 -1.51 -51.43
CA VAL A 76 -24.14 -2.21 -52.17
C VAL A 76 -24.14 -3.71 -51.82
N PRO A 77 -23.65 -4.59 -52.70
CA PRO A 77 -23.64 -6.04 -52.44
C PRO A 77 -22.90 -6.44 -51.16
N VAL A 78 -23.26 -7.61 -50.62
CA VAL A 78 -22.68 -8.16 -49.39
C VAL A 78 -21.15 -8.29 -49.46
N GLY A 79 -20.59 -8.54 -50.63
CA GLY A 79 -19.13 -8.55 -50.85
C GLY A 79 -18.47 -7.20 -50.58
N VAL A 80 -19.10 -6.09 -50.98
CA VAL A 80 -18.62 -4.72 -50.68
C VAL A 80 -18.72 -4.43 -49.18
N CYS A 81 -19.85 -4.79 -48.55
CA CYS A 81 -20.07 -4.59 -47.12
C CYS A 81 -19.03 -5.35 -46.28
N LYS A 82 -18.76 -6.61 -46.63
CA LYS A 82 -17.72 -7.43 -45.98
C LYS A 82 -16.32 -6.89 -46.27
N ALA A 83 -16.08 -6.34 -47.45
CA ALA A 83 -14.80 -5.72 -47.82
C ALA A 83 -14.50 -4.44 -47.04
N LEU A 84 -15.46 -3.53 -46.86
CA LEU A 84 -15.28 -2.25 -46.18
C LEU A 84 -14.76 -2.38 -44.74
N ARG A 85 -15.05 -3.51 -44.08
CA ARG A 85 -14.49 -3.90 -42.76
C ARG A 85 -12.96 -4.13 -42.75
N THR A 86 -12.31 -4.03 -43.91
CA THR A 86 -10.85 -4.15 -44.09
C THR A 86 -10.22 -2.85 -44.60
N PHE A 87 -11.01 -1.79 -44.80
CA PHE A 87 -10.54 -0.50 -45.33
C PHE A 87 -10.11 0.43 -44.20
N LEU A 88 -9.03 1.17 -44.41
CA LEU A 88 -8.66 2.32 -43.58
C LEU A 88 -9.30 3.61 -44.09
N LYS A 89 -9.40 4.64 -43.24
CA LYS A 89 -10.00 5.94 -43.63
C LYS A 89 -9.22 6.58 -44.78
N GLY A 90 -9.90 6.92 -45.87
CA GLY A 90 -9.30 7.46 -47.10
C GLY A 90 -8.67 6.43 -48.04
N GLU A 91 -8.80 5.13 -47.74
CA GLU A 91 -8.31 4.05 -48.61
C GLU A 91 -9.17 3.93 -49.88
N ARG A 92 -8.54 3.68 -51.03
CA ARG A 92 -9.19 3.30 -52.27
C ARG A 92 -8.67 1.93 -52.73
N SER A 93 -9.58 1.02 -53.05
CA SER A 93 -9.27 -0.35 -53.47
C SER A 93 -10.24 -0.83 -54.56
N LEU A 94 -9.75 -1.66 -55.48
CA LEU A 94 -10.57 -2.41 -56.41
C LEU A 94 -10.98 -3.75 -55.77
N LEU A 95 -12.26 -4.08 -55.85
CA LEU A 95 -12.83 -5.34 -55.38
C LEU A 95 -13.29 -6.17 -56.58
N THR A 96 -12.83 -7.41 -56.68
CA THR A 96 -13.31 -8.40 -57.65
C THR A 96 -14.28 -9.33 -56.92
N LEU A 97 -15.57 -9.21 -57.20
CA LEU A 97 -16.64 -9.94 -56.52
C LEU A 97 -17.17 -11.08 -57.41
N GLN A 98 -17.06 -12.31 -56.92
CA GLN A 98 -17.71 -13.47 -57.53
C GLN A 98 -19.24 -13.39 -57.34
N PRO A 99 -20.04 -14.07 -58.20
CA PRO A 99 -21.51 -13.99 -58.15
C PRO A 99 -22.09 -14.23 -56.75
N ALA A 100 -21.55 -15.21 -56.00
CA ALA A 100 -21.98 -15.57 -54.65
C ALA A 100 -21.95 -14.44 -53.60
N VAL A 101 -21.19 -13.36 -53.84
CA VAL A 101 -21.12 -12.16 -52.97
C VAL A 101 -21.45 -10.86 -53.71
N ALA A 102 -21.87 -10.97 -54.98
CA ALA A 102 -22.37 -9.89 -55.82
C ALA A 102 -23.91 -10.02 -55.99
N PHE A 103 -24.39 -10.45 -57.16
CA PHE A 103 -25.81 -10.56 -57.52
C PHE A 103 -26.26 -12.01 -57.82
N GLY A 104 -25.41 -13.00 -57.55
CA GLY A 104 -25.71 -14.42 -57.68
C GLY A 104 -25.97 -14.93 -59.10
N GLU A 105 -26.50 -16.15 -59.18
CA GLU A 105 -26.89 -16.80 -60.44
C GLU A 105 -28.13 -16.16 -61.09
N SER A 106 -28.81 -15.24 -60.40
CA SER A 106 -29.97 -14.50 -60.93
C SER A 106 -29.57 -13.18 -61.60
N GLY A 107 -28.48 -12.54 -61.17
CA GLY A 107 -28.13 -11.19 -61.62
C GLY A 107 -29.05 -10.12 -61.01
N ASP A 108 -29.07 -8.95 -61.63
CA ASP A 108 -29.95 -7.83 -61.28
C ASP A 108 -30.39 -7.13 -62.57
N ASP A 109 -31.58 -7.51 -63.07
CA ASP A 109 -32.17 -6.95 -64.30
C ASP A 109 -32.40 -5.43 -64.21
N ALA A 110 -32.67 -4.89 -63.01
CA ALA A 110 -32.91 -3.47 -62.81
C ALA A 110 -31.62 -2.64 -62.94
N LYS A 111 -30.48 -3.22 -62.56
CA LYS A 111 -29.14 -2.67 -62.80
C LYS A 111 -28.51 -3.14 -64.12
N GLY A 112 -29.15 -4.04 -64.87
CA GLY A 112 -28.60 -4.63 -66.08
C GLY A 112 -27.39 -5.56 -65.85
N VAL A 113 -27.28 -6.14 -64.65
CA VAL A 113 -26.20 -7.08 -64.29
C VAL A 113 -26.62 -8.50 -64.66
N PRO A 114 -25.89 -9.20 -65.57
CA PRO A 114 -26.27 -10.56 -65.97
C PRO A 114 -26.20 -11.59 -64.84
N ALA A 115 -27.00 -12.65 -65.00
CA ALA A 115 -26.88 -13.89 -64.23
C ALA A 115 -25.43 -14.41 -64.20
N GLY A 116 -24.90 -14.70 -63.00
CA GLY A 116 -23.55 -15.25 -62.84
C GLY A 116 -22.41 -14.26 -63.16
N ALA A 117 -22.67 -12.96 -63.23
CA ALA A 117 -21.66 -11.96 -63.55
C ALA A 117 -20.65 -11.71 -62.41
N VAL A 118 -19.36 -11.72 -62.74
CA VAL A 118 -18.30 -11.18 -61.87
C VAL A 118 -18.37 -9.65 -61.92
N CYS A 119 -18.42 -9.03 -60.74
CA CYS A 119 -18.56 -7.57 -60.61
C CYS A 119 -17.29 -6.95 -60.06
N LEU A 120 -16.84 -5.86 -60.67
CA LEU A 120 -15.71 -5.05 -60.23
C LEU A 120 -16.24 -3.80 -59.53
N TYR A 121 -15.85 -3.60 -58.27
CA TYR A 121 -16.19 -2.40 -57.49
C TYR A 121 -14.91 -1.65 -57.13
N GLU A 122 -14.68 -0.50 -57.76
CA GLU A 122 -13.67 0.43 -57.26
C GLU A 122 -14.30 1.27 -56.15
N VAL A 123 -13.77 1.19 -54.93
CA VAL A 123 -14.37 1.82 -53.73
C VAL A 123 -13.34 2.71 -53.03
N GLU A 124 -13.74 3.91 -52.63
CA GLU A 124 -13.02 4.78 -51.68
C GLU A 124 -13.82 4.91 -50.39
N LEU A 125 -13.25 4.49 -49.25
CA LEU A 125 -13.81 4.75 -47.92
C LEU A 125 -13.44 6.19 -47.53
N VAL A 126 -14.38 7.13 -47.66
CA VAL A 126 -14.15 8.55 -47.39
C VAL A 126 -14.03 8.79 -45.89
N ASP A 127 -15.01 8.29 -45.15
CA ASP A 127 -15.08 8.42 -43.69
C ASP A 127 -15.91 7.28 -43.08
N TYR A 128 -15.87 7.15 -41.77
CA TYR A 128 -16.78 6.31 -41.00
C TYR A 128 -16.98 6.86 -39.60
N PHE A 129 -18.13 6.53 -39.00
CA PHE A 129 -18.55 7.05 -37.72
C PHE A 129 -19.17 5.92 -36.89
N LYS A 130 -18.82 5.85 -35.60
CA LYS A 130 -19.54 4.97 -34.66
C LYS A 130 -20.94 5.54 -34.46
N VAL A 131 -21.98 4.72 -34.67
CA VAL A 131 -23.37 5.08 -34.40
C VAL A 131 -23.92 4.14 -33.33
N ASP A 132 -24.14 4.68 -32.14
CA ASP A 132 -24.80 3.96 -31.05
C ASP A 132 -26.31 4.21 -31.12
N THR A 133 -27.10 3.20 -30.74
CA THR A 133 -28.57 3.26 -30.77
C THR A 133 -29.15 3.12 -29.37
N LEU A 134 -30.01 4.05 -28.97
CA LEU A 134 -30.73 4.02 -27.69
C LEU A 134 -32.24 3.92 -27.96
N ARG A 135 -33.01 3.46 -26.96
CA ARG A 135 -34.47 3.24 -27.05
C ARG A 135 -34.89 2.50 -28.33
N ASP A 136 -34.34 1.31 -28.52
CA ASP A 136 -34.64 0.43 -29.66
C ASP A 136 -34.46 1.09 -31.05
N GLY A 137 -33.54 2.06 -31.15
CA GLY A 137 -33.21 2.77 -32.39
C GLY A 137 -33.95 4.09 -32.61
N LEU A 138 -34.81 4.51 -31.67
CA LEU A 138 -35.47 5.82 -31.68
C LEU A 138 -34.49 6.99 -31.46
N ILE A 139 -33.33 6.74 -30.85
CA ILE A 139 -32.23 7.71 -30.76
C ILE A 139 -30.99 7.10 -31.40
N LYS A 140 -30.36 7.82 -32.33
CA LYS A 140 -29.11 7.42 -33.00
C LYS A 140 -28.02 8.44 -32.71
N VAL A 141 -26.99 8.03 -31.97
CA VAL A 141 -25.89 8.88 -31.50
C VAL A 141 -24.67 8.61 -32.37
N LYS A 142 -24.35 9.53 -33.29
CA LYS A 142 -23.23 9.43 -34.23
C LYS A 142 -22.04 10.22 -33.70
N CYS A 143 -20.95 9.55 -33.34
CA CYS A 143 -19.70 10.21 -32.97
C CYS A 143 -19.07 10.85 -34.21
N VAL A 144 -18.92 12.18 -34.25
CA VAL A 144 -18.35 12.93 -35.39
C VAL A 144 -16.95 13.46 -35.11
N GLU A 145 -16.61 13.73 -33.85
CA GLU A 145 -15.24 14.05 -33.41
C GLU A 145 -14.94 13.23 -32.15
N ASP A 146 -14.01 12.27 -32.24
CA ASP A 146 -13.63 11.39 -31.13
C ASP A 146 -12.30 11.84 -30.50
N ALA A 147 -12.34 12.29 -29.25
CA ALA A 147 -11.17 12.66 -28.46
C ALA A 147 -10.31 11.45 -28.02
N LYS A 148 -10.77 10.21 -28.29
CA LYS A 148 -10.14 8.93 -27.89
C LYS A 148 -9.94 8.78 -26.38
N THR A 149 -10.76 9.47 -25.59
CA THR A 149 -10.88 9.27 -24.14
C THR A 149 -11.85 8.13 -23.87
N TRP A 150 -11.35 6.95 -23.52
CA TRP A 150 -12.15 5.75 -23.22
C TRP A 150 -12.90 5.82 -21.87
N GLU A 151 -13.04 7.02 -21.31
CA GLU A 151 -13.69 7.25 -20.03
C GLU A 151 -15.20 7.40 -20.24
N ALA A 152 -15.98 6.55 -19.57
CA ALA A 152 -17.43 6.74 -19.47
C ALA A 152 -17.74 7.88 -18.49
N ILE A 153 -18.89 8.53 -18.68
CA ILE A 153 -19.38 9.53 -17.73
C ILE A 153 -20.02 8.81 -16.54
N GLU A 154 -19.45 8.99 -15.35
CA GLU A 154 -19.89 8.31 -14.13
C GLU A 154 -21.20 8.92 -13.58
N PRO A 155 -22.04 8.14 -12.86
CA PRO A 155 -23.21 8.69 -12.15
C PRO A 155 -22.84 9.86 -11.24
N HIS A 156 -23.76 10.79 -11.02
CA HIS A 156 -23.57 12.03 -10.25
C HIS A 156 -22.51 13.01 -10.78
N SER A 157 -21.77 12.68 -11.85
CA SER A 157 -20.81 13.61 -12.47
C SER A 157 -21.49 14.92 -12.91
N GLU A 158 -20.79 16.03 -12.69
CA GLU A 158 -21.09 17.30 -13.35
C GLU A 158 -20.50 17.30 -14.76
N VAL A 159 -21.35 17.53 -15.75
CA VAL A 159 -21.02 17.50 -17.18
C VAL A 159 -21.26 18.89 -17.78
N PHE A 160 -20.20 19.50 -18.31
CA PHE A 160 -20.29 20.74 -19.08
C PHE A 160 -20.47 20.39 -20.55
N VAL A 161 -21.60 20.81 -21.13
CA VAL A 161 -22.03 20.38 -22.47
C VAL A 161 -22.46 21.58 -23.32
N ALA A 162 -21.88 21.70 -24.50
CA ALA A 162 -22.43 22.56 -25.55
C ALA A 162 -23.39 21.72 -26.40
N TYR A 163 -24.56 22.26 -26.74
CA TYR A 163 -25.48 21.58 -27.66
C TYR A 163 -26.33 22.57 -28.45
N GLU A 164 -26.79 22.13 -29.61
CA GLU A 164 -27.82 22.79 -30.42
C GLU A 164 -28.88 21.75 -30.80
N LEU A 165 -30.12 22.00 -30.40
CA LEU A 165 -31.29 21.17 -30.70
C LEU A 165 -32.10 21.85 -31.82
N ARG A 166 -32.37 21.09 -32.88
CA ARG A 166 -32.94 21.56 -34.16
C ARG A 166 -34.14 20.72 -34.56
N LEU A 167 -35.09 21.35 -35.26
CA LEU A 167 -36.10 20.65 -36.06
C LEU A 167 -35.49 20.18 -37.38
N SER A 168 -36.17 19.26 -38.07
CA SER A 168 -35.75 18.72 -39.38
C SER A 168 -35.71 19.73 -40.53
N ASP A 169 -36.29 20.92 -40.36
CA ASP A 169 -36.14 22.08 -41.26
C ASP A 169 -34.85 22.90 -40.98
N GLY A 170 -34.05 22.48 -40.00
CA GLY A 170 -32.80 23.11 -39.55
C GLY A 170 -32.99 24.20 -38.49
N LYS A 171 -34.23 24.57 -38.12
CA LYS A 171 -34.52 25.60 -37.12
C LYS A 171 -34.04 25.18 -35.73
N VAL A 172 -33.11 25.94 -35.15
CA VAL A 172 -32.70 25.78 -33.75
C VAL A 172 -33.87 26.15 -32.83
N VAL A 173 -34.24 25.22 -31.95
CA VAL A 173 -35.28 25.38 -30.91
C VAL A 173 -34.69 25.56 -29.51
N LYS A 174 -33.46 25.08 -29.28
CA LYS A 174 -32.71 25.30 -28.05
C LYS A 174 -31.21 25.19 -28.30
N ALA A 175 -30.40 25.92 -27.55
CA ALA A 175 -28.95 25.75 -27.54
C ALA A 175 -28.37 26.06 -26.15
N ALA A 176 -27.18 25.53 -25.87
CA ALA A 176 -26.31 25.91 -24.76
C ALA A 176 -24.87 25.99 -25.27
N ASP A 177 -24.11 27.00 -24.82
CA ASP A 177 -22.71 27.20 -25.20
C ASP A 177 -21.72 26.30 -24.42
N GLY A 178 -22.21 25.62 -23.38
CA GLY A 178 -21.42 24.74 -22.51
C GLY A 178 -20.34 25.45 -21.69
N SER A 179 -20.37 26.78 -21.60
CA SER A 179 -19.38 27.56 -20.86
C SER A 179 -19.28 27.07 -19.39
N LYS A 180 -18.07 27.09 -18.82
CA LYS A 180 -17.86 26.72 -17.39
C LYS A 180 -18.56 27.64 -16.40
N SER A 181 -19.10 28.75 -16.87
CA SER A 181 -19.98 29.68 -16.16
C SER A 181 -21.46 29.29 -16.17
N SER A 182 -21.88 28.35 -17.01
CA SER A 182 -23.23 27.79 -17.03
C SER A 182 -23.43 26.77 -15.92
N THR A 183 -24.67 26.56 -15.48
CA THR A 183 -25.04 25.45 -14.60
C THR A 183 -24.73 24.12 -15.30
N PRO A 184 -23.92 23.21 -14.73
CA PRO A 184 -23.62 21.92 -15.35
C PRO A 184 -24.85 21.00 -15.40
N PHE A 185 -24.83 20.03 -16.31
CA PHE A 185 -25.75 18.90 -16.27
C PHE A 185 -25.26 17.89 -15.22
N VAL A 186 -26.12 17.45 -14.30
CA VAL A 186 -25.74 16.51 -13.23
C VAL A 186 -26.28 15.11 -13.55
N MET A 187 -25.40 14.13 -13.73
CA MET A 187 -25.82 12.78 -14.15
C MET A 187 -26.73 12.10 -13.12
N GLY A 188 -28.00 11.91 -13.48
CA GLY A 188 -29.02 11.26 -12.66
C GLY A 188 -29.93 12.21 -11.85
N ASP A 189 -29.71 13.52 -11.90
CA ASP A 189 -30.62 14.52 -11.30
C ASP A 189 -31.65 15.02 -12.33
N ASP A 190 -32.58 14.16 -12.73
CA ASP A 190 -33.57 14.50 -13.76
C ASP A 190 -34.42 15.74 -13.38
N GLU A 191 -34.72 15.92 -12.09
CA GLU A 191 -35.48 17.09 -11.62
C GLU A 191 -34.65 18.39 -11.67
N GLY A 192 -33.42 18.39 -11.16
CA GLY A 192 -32.54 19.56 -11.20
C GLY A 192 -32.18 19.95 -12.63
N ASN A 193 -31.87 18.97 -13.48
CA ASN A 193 -31.62 19.19 -14.91
C ASN A 193 -32.85 19.77 -15.63
N ALA A 194 -34.05 19.29 -15.34
CA ALA A 194 -35.28 19.84 -15.90
C ALA A 194 -35.53 21.29 -15.42
N ARG A 195 -35.24 21.61 -14.16
CA ARG A 195 -35.31 22.99 -13.63
C ARG A 195 -34.26 23.92 -14.25
N ALA A 196 -33.06 23.41 -14.53
CA ALA A 196 -32.04 24.08 -15.34
C ALA A 196 -32.42 24.17 -16.84
N GLY A 197 -33.49 23.49 -17.25
CA GLY A 197 -34.06 23.53 -18.59
C GLY A 197 -33.40 22.59 -19.59
N TYR A 198 -32.60 21.60 -19.17
CA TYR A 198 -32.03 20.63 -20.10
C TYR A 198 -33.09 19.73 -20.75
N PRO A 199 -32.90 19.30 -22.01
CA PRO A 199 -33.83 18.37 -22.66
C PRO A 199 -33.91 17.01 -21.93
N PRO A 200 -35.11 16.40 -21.79
CA PRO A 200 -35.31 15.21 -20.94
C PRO A 200 -34.62 13.94 -21.45
N PHE A 201 -34.20 13.91 -22.72
CA PHE A 201 -33.44 12.81 -23.31
C PHE A 201 -31.91 13.00 -23.20
N LEU A 202 -31.42 14.18 -22.79
CA LEU A 202 -29.99 14.49 -22.79
C LEU A 202 -29.18 13.56 -21.87
N GLY A 203 -29.68 13.23 -20.67
CA GLY A 203 -28.98 12.32 -19.74
C GLY A 203 -28.74 10.92 -20.32
N GLN A 204 -29.66 10.42 -21.15
CA GLN A 204 -29.50 9.12 -21.83
C GLN A 204 -28.44 9.18 -22.93
N ILE A 205 -28.37 10.30 -23.67
CA ILE A 205 -27.30 10.55 -24.64
C ILE A 205 -25.95 10.67 -23.92
N LEU A 206 -25.87 11.44 -22.82
CA LEU A 206 -24.65 11.62 -22.04
C LEU A 206 -24.15 10.31 -21.42
N GLY A 207 -25.05 9.39 -21.06
CA GLY A 207 -24.70 8.04 -20.62
C GLY A 207 -24.10 7.13 -21.70
N SER A 208 -24.16 7.50 -22.99
CA SER A 208 -23.63 6.69 -24.10
C SER A 208 -22.43 7.30 -24.82
N VAL A 209 -21.86 8.39 -24.30
CA VAL A 209 -20.80 9.18 -24.95
C VAL A 209 -19.59 9.38 -24.04
N HIS A 210 -18.52 9.94 -24.60
CA HIS A 210 -17.26 10.21 -23.92
C HIS A 210 -16.98 11.70 -23.78
N ALA A 211 -16.18 12.06 -22.77
CA ALA A 211 -15.71 13.42 -22.56
C ALA A 211 -14.93 13.95 -23.78
N LYS A 212 -14.93 15.28 -23.98
CA LYS A 212 -14.15 15.99 -25.02
C LYS A 212 -14.52 15.64 -26.48
N SER A 213 -15.44 14.70 -26.70
CA SER A 213 -15.92 14.28 -28.01
C SER A 213 -17.20 15.02 -28.43
N ARG A 214 -17.46 15.02 -29.74
CA ARG A 214 -18.65 15.63 -30.36
C ARG A 214 -19.48 14.60 -31.12
N TYR A 215 -20.79 14.74 -31.02
CA TYR A 215 -21.79 13.84 -31.56
C TYR A 215 -22.88 14.61 -32.30
N GLU A 216 -23.41 14.01 -33.37
CA GLU A 216 -24.67 14.38 -33.99
C GLU A 216 -25.71 13.31 -33.63
N VAL A 217 -26.87 13.71 -33.17
CA VAL A 217 -27.88 12.80 -32.61
C VAL A 217 -29.22 13.02 -33.29
N ALA A 218 -29.72 11.99 -33.97
CA ALA A 218 -31.07 11.98 -34.53
C ALA A 218 -32.04 11.36 -33.51
N ILE A 219 -33.14 12.04 -33.24
CA ILE A 219 -34.11 11.73 -32.18
C ILE A 219 -35.50 11.62 -32.83
N ALA A 220 -36.06 10.41 -32.87
CA ALA A 220 -37.42 10.18 -33.34
C ALA A 220 -38.45 10.88 -32.44
N ALA A 221 -39.61 11.22 -33.00
CA ALA A 221 -40.65 11.99 -32.33
C ALA A 221 -41.07 11.39 -30.98
N GLU A 222 -41.17 10.07 -30.92
CA GLU A 222 -41.55 9.26 -29.77
C GLU A 222 -40.51 9.28 -28.63
N ALA A 223 -39.24 9.59 -28.94
CA ALA A 223 -38.16 9.77 -27.98
C ALA A 223 -37.84 11.25 -27.68
N ALA A 224 -38.36 12.18 -28.49
CA ALA A 224 -38.28 13.62 -28.30
C ALA A 224 -39.38 14.10 -27.33
N TYR A 225 -40.38 14.85 -27.83
CA TYR A 225 -41.50 15.38 -27.05
C TYR A 225 -42.86 14.76 -27.42
N GLY A 226 -42.88 13.80 -28.36
CA GLY A 226 -44.06 13.04 -28.76
C GLY A 226 -45.27 13.89 -29.19
N ALA A 227 -46.46 13.32 -29.03
CA ALA A 227 -47.74 13.93 -29.43
C ALA A 227 -48.10 15.23 -28.68
N ALA A 228 -47.39 15.59 -27.62
CA ALA A 228 -47.56 16.86 -26.93
C ALA A 228 -46.75 18.00 -27.57
N GLY A 229 -45.60 17.67 -28.17
CA GLY A 229 -44.57 18.66 -28.54
C GLY A 229 -44.00 19.38 -27.31
N GLU A 230 -43.28 20.47 -27.56
CA GLU A 230 -42.83 21.39 -26.50
C GLU A 230 -43.11 22.83 -26.93
N PRO A 231 -44.31 23.35 -26.62
CA PRO A 231 -44.74 24.68 -27.04
C PRO A 231 -43.83 25.82 -26.57
N THR A 232 -43.15 25.67 -25.42
CA THR A 232 -42.26 26.73 -24.89
C THR A 232 -40.97 26.88 -25.69
N LEU A 233 -40.53 25.81 -26.37
CA LEU A 233 -39.41 25.81 -27.32
C LEU A 233 -39.87 25.96 -28.78
N GLY A 234 -41.18 26.01 -29.02
CA GLY A 234 -41.76 26.05 -30.36
C GLY A 234 -41.54 24.74 -31.15
N VAL A 235 -41.48 23.61 -30.46
CA VAL A 235 -41.43 22.26 -31.05
C VAL A 235 -42.87 21.75 -31.22
N PRO A 236 -43.33 21.47 -32.46
CA PRO A 236 -44.66 20.92 -32.70
C PRO A 236 -44.83 19.50 -32.14
N ALA A 237 -46.08 19.05 -32.03
CA ALA A 237 -46.41 17.64 -31.78
C ALA A 237 -45.77 16.73 -32.84
N ASP A 238 -45.41 15.51 -32.42
CA ASP A 238 -44.87 14.43 -33.25
C ASP A 238 -43.67 14.84 -34.15
N SER A 239 -42.88 15.81 -33.68
CA SER A 239 -41.68 16.29 -34.38
C SER A 239 -40.44 15.53 -33.95
N ALA A 240 -39.74 14.92 -34.92
CA ALA A 240 -38.37 14.46 -34.76
C ALA A 240 -37.41 15.65 -34.63
N LEU A 241 -36.27 15.43 -33.96
CA LEU A 241 -35.27 16.46 -33.67
C LEU A 241 -33.86 15.95 -33.99
N ASP A 242 -33.00 16.88 -34.38
CA ASP A 242 -31.56 16.66 -34.53
C ASP A 242 -30.80 17.47 -33.47
N MET A 243 -29.79 16.87 -32.84
CA MET A 243 -28.96 17.52 -31.81
C MET A 243 -27.48 17.38 -32.14
N SER A 244 -26.78 18.50 -32.32
CA SER A 244 -25.32 18.54 -32.20
C SER A 244 -24.98 18.69 -30.72
N VAL A 245 -24.12 17.83 -30.16
CA VAL A 245 -23.70 17.89 -28.75
C VAL A 245 -22.20 17.65 -28.62
N GLN A 246 -21.53 18.48 -27.83
CA GLN A 246 -20.13 18.35 -27.47
C GLN A 246 -20.00 18.29 -25.95
N VAL A 247 -19.38 17.22 -25.45
CA VAL A 247 -19.02 17.11 -24.03
C VAL A 247 -17.70 17.85 -23.84
N LEU A 248 -17.67 18.90 -23.03
CA LEU A 248 -16.49 19.76 -22.88
C LEU A 248 -15.60 19.29 -21.73
N ASP A 249 -16.18 19.15 -20.54
CA ASP A 249 -15.52 18.63 -19.35
C ASP A 249 -16.48 17.81 -18.50
N VAL A 250 -15.92 16.84 -17.77
CA VAL A 250 -16.63 15.94 -16.86
C VAL A 250 -15.89 15.95 -15.53
N TYR A 251 -16.61 16.20 -14.44
CA TYR A 251 -16.09 16.18 -13.08
C TYR A 251 -16.89 15.17 -12.25
N PRO A 252 -16.31 13.99 -11.94
CA PRO A 252 -16.94 13.02 -11.05
C PRO A 252 -17.21 13.62 -9.67
N VAL A 253 -18.39 13.35 -9.10
CA VAL A 253 -18.79 13.84 -7.76
C VAL A 253 -19.17 12.66 -6.88
N ASP A 254 -18.33 12.38 -5.88
CA ASP A 254 -18.57 11.34 -4.88
C ASP A 254 -19.36 11.92 -3.68
N GLU A 255 -20.48 11.32 -3.32
CA GLU A 255 -21.15 11.56 -2.03
C GLU A 255 -20.52 10.68 -0.95
N LEU A 256 -19.74 11.28 -0.05
CA LEU A 256 -18.85 10.56 0.87
C LEU A 256 -19.48 10.25 2.25
N ALA A 257 -20.55 10.94 2.62
CA ALA A 257 -21.14 10.91 3.96
C ALA A 257 -22.64 10.53 3.98
N LYS A 258 -23.09 9.66 3.07
CA LYS A 258 -24.53 9.33 2.88
C LYS A 258 -25.26 8.89 4.16
N ASP A 259 -24.57 8.18 5.05
CA ASP A 259 -25.12 7.65 6.32
C ASP A 259 -24.61 8.39 7.58
N GLY A 260 -23.93 9.54 7.40
CA GLY A 260 -23.29 10.31 8.47
C GLY A 260 -24.04 11.59 8.86
N PRO A 261 -23.56 12.33 9.88
CA PRO A 261 -24.03 13.68 10.15
C PRO A 261 -23.58 14.64 9.04
N GLY A 262 -24.47 15.59 8.69
CA GLY A 262 -24.18 16.61 7.70
C GLY A 262 -24.03 16.09 6.27
N THR A 263 -23.36 16.87 5.42
CA THR A 263 -23.10 16.51 4.01
C THR A 263 -21.62 16.70 3.67
N LEU A 264 -21.09 15.79 2.87
CA LEU A 264 -19.76 15.87 2.30
C LEU A 264 -19.77 15.29 0.89
N THR A 265 -19.43 16.10 -0.10
CA THR A 265 -19.18 15.65 -1.47
C THR A 265 -17.74 15.96 -1.89
N LYS A 266 -17.16 15.09 -2.73
CA LYS A 266 -15.84 15.29 -3.35
C LYS A 266 -16.00 15.37 -4.86
N LYS A 267 -15.76 16.55 -5.43
CA LYS A 267 -15.69 16.76 -6.87
C LYS A 267 -14.24 16.59 -7.34
N THR A 268 -13.98 15.57 -8.15
CA THR A 268 -12.62 15.26 -8.65
C THR A 268 -12.29 16.17 -9.83
N MET A 269 -11.28 17.04 -9.68
CA MET A 269 -10.84 18.03 -10.68
C MET A 269 -9.65 17.53 -11.52
N ASN A 270 -8.76 16.76 -10.89
CA ASN A 270 -7.73 15.95 -11.55
C ASN A 270 -7.77 14.55 -10.92
N LYS A 271 -7.85 13.49 -11.72
CA LYS A 271 -7.94 12.09 -11.26
C LYS A 271 -6.65 11.56 -10.61
N GLY A 272 -5.53 12.26 -10.75
CA GLY A 272 -4.24 11.82 -10.24
C GLY A 272 -3.67 10.59 -10.95
N ASP A 273 -2.51 10.14 -10.49
CA ASP A 273 -1.71 9.08 -11.07
C ASP A 273 -1.93 7.72 -10.38
N GLY A 274 -2.01 6.67 -11.19
CA GLY A 274 -2.02 5.29 -10.72
C GLY A 274 -3.34 4.84 -10.06
N TRP A 275 -3.21 3.86 -9.16
CA TRP A 275 -4.33 3.15 -8.55
C TRP A 275 -4.26 3.07 -7.02
N MET A 276 -3.10 3.35 -6.41
CA MET A 276 -2.93 3.31 -4.96
C MET A 276 -3.50 4.57 -4.30
N THR A 277 -4.01 4.42 -3.09
CA THR A 277 -4.39 5.50 -2.17
C THR A 277 -3.70 5.25 -0.81
N PRO A 278 -3.51 6.27 0.04
CA PRO A 278 -2.72 6.11 1.26
C PRO A 278 -3.46 5.38 2.39
N HIS A 279 -2.69 4.74 3.27
CA HIS A 279 -3.20 3.99 4.43
C HIS A 279 -3.06 4.76 5.75
N VAL A 280 -3.91 4.43 6.73
CA VAL A 280 -3.86 5.02 8.08
C VAL A 280 -2.49 4.77 8.72
N GLY A 281 -1.92 5.82 9.33
CA GLY A 281 -0.56 5.83 9.86
C GLY A 281 0.52 6.30 8.87
N TRP A 282 0.18 6.50 7.59
CA TRP A 282 1.10 7.09 6.60
C TRP A 282 1.13 8.61 6.71
N GLU A 283 2.27 9.21 6.38
CA GLU A 283 2.46 10.66 6.33
C GLU A 283 2.05 11.18 4.95
N LEU A 284 1.08 12.09 4.88
CA LEU A 284 0.55 12.68 3.65
C LEU A 284 1.08 14.09 3.45
N HIS A 285 1.40 14.43 2.20
CA HIS A 285 1.90 15.73 1.78
C HIS A 285 0.85 16.35 0.87
N VAL A 286 0.20 17.43 1.31
CA VAL A 286 -0.93 18.03 0.60
C VAL A 286 -0.80 19.54 0.43
N HIS A 287 -1.18 20.05 -0.74
CA HIS A 287 -1.59 21.46 -0.84
C HIS A 287 -3.09 21.57 -0.62
N TYR A 288 -3.54 22.62 0.06
CA TYR A 288 -4.96 22.90 0.15
C TYR A 288 -5.27 24.38 0.26
N THR A 289 -6.52 24.73 -0.07
CA THR A 289 -7.16 26.00 0.28
C THR A 289 -8.49 25.69 0.96
N HIS A 290 -8.78 26.34 2.08
CA HIS A 290 -10.06 26.28 2.79
C HIS A 290 -10.76 27.62 2.66
N THR A 291 -11.92 27.61 2.01
CA THR A 291 -12.78 28.77 1.76
C THR A 291 -14.13 28.54 2.43
N ARG A 292 -14.62 29.53 3.19
CA ARG A 292 -15.96 29.48 3.82
C ARG A 292 -17.07 29.77 2.83
N ALA A 293 -18.31 29.47 3.24
CA ALA A 293 -19.52 29.78 2.49
C ALA A 293 -19.71 31.28 2.16
N ASP A 294 -19.07 32.20 2.90
CA ASP A 294 -19.05 33.64 2.60
C ASP A 294 -17.96 34.07 1.60
N GLY A 295 -17.19 33.10 1.07
CA GLY A 295 -16.06 33.33 0.18
C GLY A 295 -14.75 33.71 0.87
N SER A 296 -14.71 33.79 2.21
CA SER A 296 -13.47 34.10 2.93
C SER A 296 -12.52 32.89 2.98
N VAL A 297 -11.26 33.10 2.56
CA VAL A 297 -10.21 32.09 2.68
C VAL A 297 -9.70 32.05 4.12
N VAL A 298 -9.85 30.91 4.78
CA VAL A 298 -9.41 30.68 6.16
C VAL A 298 -7.92 30.35 6.19
N ARG A 299 -7.47 29.49 5.27
CA ARG A 299 -6.07 29.07 5.13
C ARG A 299 -5.82 28.58 3.71
N SER A 300 -4.62 28.84 3.20
CA SER A 300 -4.08 28.15 2.03
C SER A 300 -2.62 27.77 2.29
N THR A 301 -2.16 26.69 1.67
CA THR A 301 -0.74 26.33 1.60
C THR A 301 -0.16 26.48 0.19
N ARG A 302 -0.93 26.92 -0.81
CA ARG A 302 -0.50 26.96 -2.22
C ARG A 302 0.64 27.93 -2.51
N ASP A 303 0.86 28.93 -1.66
CA ASP A 303 1.94 29.92 -1.77
C ASP A 303 3.18 29.60 -0.89
N GLY A 304 3.28 28.38 -0.34
CA GLY A 304 4.33 28.00 0.61
C GLY A 304 4.62 26.50 0.62
N GLU A 305 5.10 25.99 1.75
CA GLU A 305 5.36 24.55 1.93
C GLU A 305 4.06 23.73 2.01
N PRO A 306 4.05 22.47 1.51
CA PRO A 306 2.94 21.55 1.71
C PRO A 306 2.58 21.33 3.18
N LEU A 307 1.31 21.08 3.46
CA LEU A 307 0.88 20.55 4.75
C LEU A 307 1.31 19.08 4.83
N VAL A 308 2.04 18.74 5.89
CA VAL A 308 2.47 17.37 6.21
C VAL A 308 1.74 16.90 7.47
N PHE A 309 1.06 15.76 7.41
CA PHE A 309 0.33 15.17 8.56
C PHE A 309 0.19 13.66 8.44
N THR A 310 -0.04 12.97 9.57
CA THR A 310 -0.29 11.52 9.59
C THR A 310 -1.78 11.22 9.43
N LEU A 311 -2.13 10.39 8.43
CA LEU A 311 -3.50 9.96 8.17
C LEU A 311 -4.07 9.15 9.35
N GLY A 312 -5.25 9.51 9.83
CA GLY A 312 -5.86 9.01 11.07
C GLY A 312 -5.42 9.75 12.34
N GLN A 313 -4.67 10.86 12.23
CA GLN A 313 -4.29 11.75 13.33
C GLN A 313 -4.64 13.22 13.05
N GLU A 314 -5.63 13.47 12.18
CA GLU A 314 -6.08 14.79 11.73
C GLU A 314 -6.39 15.73 12.89
N ALA A 315 -7.14 15.23 13.89
CA ALA A 315 -7.50 15.99 15.07
C ALA A 315 -6.29 16.41 15.92
N ALA A 316 -5.24 15.59 15.99
CA ALA A 316 -4.00 15.93 16.68
C ALA A 316 -3.16 16.95 15.90
N ALA A 317 -3.29 16.97 14.56
CA ALA A 317 -2.73 18.00 13.69
C ALA A 317 -3.58 19.29 13.61
N GLY A 318 -4.72 19.34 14.31
CA GLY A 318 -5.64 20.49 14.28
C GLY A 318 -6.38 20.67 12.94
N LEU A 319 -6.56 19.59 12.17
CA LEU A 319 -7.21 19.59 10.87
C LEU A 319 -8.70 19.22 10.97
N PRO A 320 -9.58 19.83 10.14
CA PRO A 320 -10.98 19.42 10.05
C PRO A 320 -11.18 17.99 9.55
N ARG A 321 -12.35 17.43 9.86
CA ARG A 321 -12.70 16.03 9.54
C ARG A 321 -12.76 15.71 8.05
N VAL A 322 -12.89 16.71 7.17
CA VAL A 322 -12.73 16.54 5.71
C VAL A 322 -11.42 15.84 5.34
N PHE A 323 -10.34 16.04 6.10
CA PHE A 323 -9.04 15.40 5.84
C PHE A 323 -9.06 13.87 6.05
N GLU A 324 -10.01 13.33 6.83
CA GLU A 324 -10.23 11.87 6.98
C GLU A 324 -10.48 11.19 5.61
N HIS A 325 -11.00 11.94 4.62
CA HIS A 325 -11.33 11.43 3.29
C HIS A 325 -10.20 11.54 2.25
N VAL A 326 -9.06 12.17 2.59
CA VAL A 326 -7.85 12.17 1.73
C VAL A 326 -7.31 10.74 1.53
N ARG A 327 -7.65 9.80 2.43
CA ARG A 327 -7.41 8.33 2.25
C ARG A 327 -7.96 7.74 0.96
N GLY A 328 -8.96 8.37 0.35
CA GLY A 328 -9.58 7.94 -0.91
C GLY A 328 -9.01 8.63 -2.15
N MET A 329 -8.01 9.50 -1.98
CA MET A 329 -7.37 10.23 -3.07
C MET A 329 -6.12 9.49 -3.58
N LYS A 330 -5.85 9.63 -4.88
CA LYS A 330 -4.62 9.17 -5.55
C LYS A 330 -3.53 10.23 -5.52
N ARG A 331 -2.31 9.84 -5.89
CA ARG A 331 -1.18 10.79 -5.98
C ARG A 331 -1.43 11.81 -7.08
N HIS A 332 -1.13 13.07 -6.83
CA HIS A 332 -1.49 14.22 -7.68
C HIS A 332 -3.00 14.37 -7.97
N GLU A 333 -3.90 13.70 -7.22
CA GLU A 333 -5.34 13.96 -7.31
C GLU A 333 -5.63 15.35 -6.74
N LEU A 334 -6.40 16.15 -7.48
CA LEU A 334 -6.93 17.44 -7.04
C LEU A 334 -8.44 17.31 -6.94
N ALA A 335 -9.01 17.63 -5.79
CA ALA A 335 -10.45 17.57 -5.56
C ALA A 335 -10.97 18.76 -4.77
N HIS A 336 -12.18 19.19 -5.09
CA HIS A 336 -12.93 20.18 -4.32
C HIS A 336 -13.92 19.44 -3.41
N PHE A 337 -13.75 19.56 -2.10
CA PHE A 337 -14.67 18.99 -1.12
C PHE A 337 -15.66 20.06 -0.66
N HIS A 338 -16.96 19.84 -0.87
CA HIS A 338 -18.01 20.69 -0.31
C HIS A 338 -18.51 20.06 1.00
N ALA A 339 -18.39 20.80 2.10
CA ALA A 339 -18.57 20.28 3.46
C ALA A 339 -19.60 21.08 4.27
N SER A 340 -20.43 20.38 5.05
CA SER A 340 -21.22 20.96 6.14
C SER A 340 -20.34 21.36 7.34
N ALA A 341 -20.94 22.00 8.34
CA ALA A 341 -20.29 22.33 9.61
C ALA A 341 -19.67 21.11 10.30
N ASP A 342 -20.33 19.95 10.28
CA ASP A 342 -19.87 18.68 10.89
C ASP A 342 -18.54 18.15 10.32
N TRP A 343 -18.22 18.52 9.08
CA TRP A 343 -17.03 18.06 8.35
C TRP A 343 -15.95 19.14 8.22
N SER A 344 -16.36 20.40 8.13
CA SER A 344 -15.47 21.58 8.03
C SER A 344 -14.99 22.11 9.38
N GLY A 345 -15.74 21.86 10.46
CA GLY A 345 -15.50 22.49 11.77
C GLY A 345 -15.81 24.00 11.81
N ASP A 346 -16.39 24.57 10.74
CA ASP A 346 -16.87 25.95 10.72
C ASP A 346 -18.25 26.08 11.38
N ALA A 347 -18.67 27.31 11.65
CA ALA A 347 -19.96 27.62 12.28
C ALA A 347 -21.19 27.50 11.34
N ALA A 348 -20.98 27.26 10.05
CA ALA A 348 -22.03 27.20 9.03
C ALA A 348 -21.66 26.22 7.90
N ASP A 349 -22.67 25.69 7.22
CA ASP A 349 -22.50 24.78 6.10
C ASP A 349 -22.03 25.50 4.83
N GLY A 350 -21.38 24.77 3.93
CA GLY A 350 -21.00 25.24 2.59
C GLY A 350 -19.54 25.68 2.47
N SER A 351 -18.67 25.29 3.42
CA SER A 351 -17.22 25.47 3.26
C SER A 351 -16.67 24.53 2.19
N VAL A 352 -15.68 25.02 1.44
CA VAL A 352 -15.01 24.33 0.33
C VAL A 352 -13.55 24.11 0.67
N PHE A 353 -13.04 22.90 0.40
CA PHE A 353 -11.63 22.55 0.55
C PHE A 353 -11.06 22.07 -0.78
N ASP A 354 -10.14 22.84 -1.37
CA ASP A 354 -9.48 22.51 -2.63
C ASP A 354 -8.18 21.75 -2.36
N ILE A 355 -8.28 20.44 -2.10
CA ILE A 355 -7.16 19.59 -1.65
C ILE A 355 -6.47 18.93 -2.83
N GLU A 356 -5.15 18.96 -2.83
CA GLU A 356 -4.25 18.32 -3.79
C GLU A 356 -3.31 17.38 -3.04
N LEU A 357 -3.44 16.06 -3.26
CA LEU A 357 -2.60 15.06 -2.61
C LEU A 357 -1.29 14.90 -3.40
N LEU A 358 -0.24 15.60 -2.99
CA LEU A 358 1.04 15.63 -3.71
C LEU A 358 1.73 14.27 -3.65
N ASN A 359 1.92 13.74 -2.43
CA ASN A 359 2.59 12.46 -2.20
C ASN A 359 2.25 11.91 -0.80
N TRP A 360 2.74 10.71 -0.49
CA TRP A 360 2.73 10.15 0.84
C TRP A 360 3.99 9.32 1.11
N ALA A 361 4.23 8.99 2.37
CA ALA A 361 5.26 8.06 2.78
C ALA A 361 4.73 7.06 3.82
N GLU A 362 5.05 5.78 3.65
CA GLU A 362 4.81 4.75 4.66
C GLU A 362 5.71 5.03 5.87
N VAL A 363 5.14 5.18 7.06
CA VAL A 363 5.89 5.34 8.31
C VAL A 363 5.83 4.03 9.10
N LYS A 364 6.96 3.33 9.16
CA LYS A 364 7.16 2.13 9.99
C LYS A 364 7.72 2.52 11.34
N VAL A 365 7.15 1.96 12.41
CA VAL A 365 7.63 2.11 13.78
C VAL A 365 8.13 0.74 14.23
N VAL A 366 9.38 0.64 14.68
CA VAL A 366 9.93 -0.63 15.18
C VAL A 366 9.88 -0.66 16.71
N PRO A 367 9.06 -1.53 17.33
CA PRO A 367 8.88 -1.53 18.79
C PRO A 367 9.88 -2.44 19.51
N LYS A 368 10.40 -1.97 20.65
CA LYS A 368 10.78 -2.78 21.85
C LYS A 368 11.33 -1.98 23.04
N THR A 369 11.33 -0.64 22.99
CA THR A 369 11.73 0.26 24.08
C THR A 369 10.81 1.48 24.13
N ASN A 370 10.81 2.25 25.23
CA ASN A 370 10.07 3.53 25.37
C ASN A 370 10.54 4.65 24.42
N ASP A 371 11.39 4.32 23.45
CA ASP A 371 12.08 5.24 22.55
C ASP A 371 12.22 4.51 21.22
N GLU A 372 11.61 5.06 20.17
CA GLU A 372 11.27 4.36 18.92
C GLU A 372 11.99 4.98 17.71
N VAL A 373 12.59 4.13 16.87
CA VAL A 373 13.02 4.55 15.53
C VAL A 373 11.82 4.55 14.60
N ARG A 374 11.61 5.66 13.89
CA ARG A 374 10.58 5.78 12.85
C ARG A 374 11.25 5.81 11.49
N THR A 375 10.85 4.92 10.60
CA THR A 375 11.36 4.79 9.23
C THR A 375 10.29 5.22 8.25
N LYS A 376 10.52 6.33 7.57
CA LYS A 376 9.69 6.89 6.50
C LYS A 376 10.23 6.38 5.16
N VAL A 377 9.46 5.55 4.47
CA VAL A 377 9.83 5.02 3.15
C VAL A 377 9.63 6.12 2.10
N LEU A 378 10.72 6.53 1.45
CA LEU A 378 10.73 7.56 0.41
C LEU A 378 10.62 6.96 -1.00
N ASP A 379 11.21 5.78 -1.20
CA ASP A 379 11.13 5.00 -2.43
C ASP A 379 11.08 3.51 -2.06
N GLY A 380 10.16 2.75 -2.66
CA GLY A 380 10.01 1.31 -2.44
C GLY A 380 11.08 0.46 -3.14
N GLY A 381 11.90 1.04 -4.02
CA GLY A 381 12.94 0.34 -4.76
C GLY A 381 12.39 -0.53 -5.89
N ASP A 382 13.08 -1.64 -6.20
CA ASP A 382 12.73 -2.55 -7.30
C ASP A 382 11.48 -3.42 -7.05
N GLY A 383 10.83 -3.27 -5.89
CA GLY A 383 9.64 -4.03 -5.52
C GLY A 383 9.88 -5.51 -5.24
N SER A 384 11.14 -5.96 -5.16
CA SER A 384 11.48 -7.33 -4.79
C SER A 384 11.00 -7.68 -3.37
N TYR A 385 10.74 -8.96 -3.12
CA TYR A 385 10.47 -9.50 -1.77
C TYR A 385 11.75 -9.84 -0.99
N GLU A 386 12.91 -9.86 -1.65
CA GLU A 386 14.17 -10.18 -1.00
C GLU A 386 14.62 -9.07 -0.05
N ARG A 387 15.17 -9.47 1.09
CA ARG A 387 15.66 -8.57 2.13
C ARG A 387 17.02 -9.04 2.65
N PRO A 388 17.91 -8.13 3.07
CA PRO A 388 19.13 -8.47 3.79
C PRO A 388 18.82 -9.27 5.07
N ASN A 389 19.52 -10.38 5.29
CA ASN A 389 19.50 -11.13 6.55
C ASN A 389 20.71 -10.78 7.44
N ASP A 390 20.74 -11.26 8.68
CA ASP A 390 21.88 -11.03 9.57
C ASP A 390 23.15 -11.65 9.01
N GLY A 391 24.24 -10.88 8.97
CA GLY A 391 25.48 -11.27 8.30
C GLY A 391 25.51 -11.04 6.78
N ALA A 392 24.46 -10.52 6.16
CA ALA A 392 24.51 -10.10 4.75
C ALA A 392 25.52 -8.97 4.54
N THR A 393 26.24 -9.01 3.41
CA THR A 393 27.04 -7.87 2.94
C THR A 393 26.09 -6.89 2.26
N VAL A 394 26.11 -5.63 2.65
CA VAL A 394 25.25 -4.58 2.11
C VAL A 394 26.08 -3.42 1.59
N ARG A 395 25.62 -2.81 0.48
CA ARG A 395 26.12 -1.56 -0.06
C ARG A 395 25.02 -0.52 -0.01
N ALA A 396 25.20 0.52 0.78
CA ALA A 396 24.21 1.58 0.97
C ALA A 396 24.84 2.97 1.01
N HIS A 397 24.16 3.96 0.42
CA HIS A 397 24.46 5.36 0.74
C HIS A 397 23.77 5.70 2.07
N VAL A 398 24.50 6.41 2.93
CA VAL A 398 24.06 6.78 4.28
C VAL A 398 24.46 8.23 4.52
N THR A 399 23.48 9.07 4.87
CA THR A 399 23.71 10.44 5.31
C THR A 399 23.13 10.62 6.71
N VAL A 400 23.97 10.91 7.70
CA VAL A 400 23.54 11.12 9.10
C VAL A 400 23.61 12.60 9.44
N ARG A 401 22.55 13.18 10.00
CA ARG A 401 22.46 14.58 10.45
C ARG A 401 21.90 14.65 11.87
N LEU A 402 22.18 15.73 12.58
CA LEU A 402 21.44 16.07 13.80
C LEU A 402 19.98 16.41 13.42
N ALA A 403 19.01 16.03 14.25
CA ALA A 403 17.59 16.36 14.04
C ALA A 403 17.21 17.78 14.46
N SER A 404 18.18 18.63 14.82
CA SER A 404 17.96 20.02 15.21
C SER A 404 17.43 20.85 14.05
N ALA A 405 16.56 21.82 14.35
CA ALA A 405 15.93 22.67 13.34
C ALA A 405 16.96 23.41 12.47
N ALA A 406 16.68 23.50 11.17
CA ALA A 406 17.49 24.18 10.18
C ALA A 406 17.79 25.64 10.58
N THR A 407 19.06 25.99 10.72
CA THR A 407 19.46 27.40 10.89
C THR A 407 19.44 28.08 9.53
N ASN A 408 18.65 29.15 9.41
CA ASN A 408 18.44 29.91 8.16
C ASN A 408 17.91 29.06 6.99
N GLY A 409 17.09 28.04 7.26
CA GLY A 409 16.44 27.21 6.22
C GLY A 409 17.32 26.11 5.60
N ASN A 410 18.61 26.06 5.91
CA ASN A 410 19.48 24.96 5.49
C ASN A 410 19.51 23.86 6.54
N ALA A 411 19.32 22.61 6.12
CA ALA A 411 19.45 21.44 6.98
C ALA A 411 20.86 21.35 7.60
N PRO A 412 21.01 20.87 8.85
CA PRO A 412 22.32 20.72 9.50
C PRO A 412 23.33 19.96 8.61
N PRO A 413 24.62 20.32 8.62
CA PRO A 413 25.63 19.62 7.85
C PRO A 413 25.67 18.13 8.25
N PRO A 414 25.97 17.23 7.30
CA PRO A 414 26.06 15.82 7.61
C PRO A 414 27.23 15.53 8.55
N LEU A 415 26.96 14.70 9.56
CA LEU A 415 27.94 14.08 10.45
C LEU A 415 28.69 12.96 9.72
N GLU A 416 27.97 12.23 8.87
CA GLU A 416 28.49 11.26 7.92
C GLU A 416 27.72 11.41 6.60
N ASP A 417 28.39 11.26 5.47
CA ASP A 417 27.76 11.28 4.15
C ASP A 417 28.51 10.39 3.16
N SER A 418 27.78 9.56 2.44
CA SER A 418 28.26 8.89 1.23
C SER A 418 27.41 9.19 -0.01
N THR A 419 26.43 10.12 0.09
CA THR A 419 25.69 10.56 -1.09
C THR A 419 26.59 11.41 -1.99
N GLY A 420 26.68 11.03 -3.28
CA GLY A 420 27.62 11.62 -4.23
C GLY A 420 29.04 11.02 -4.22
N GLY A 421 29.28 9.97 -3.42
CA GLY A 421 30.51 9.17 -3.43
C GLY A 421 30.25 7.68 -3.72
N GLU A 422 31.20 6.81 -3.37
CA GLU A 422 30.97 5.35 -3.33
C GLU A 422 30.08 4.98 -2.13
N PRO A 423 29.15 4.01 -2.25
CA PRO A 423 28.34 3.55 -1.13
C PRO A 423 29.19 2.86 -0.05
N PHE A 424 28.74 2.91 1.19
CA PHE A 424 29.38 2.15 2.27
C PHE A 424 29.10 0.66 2.08
N GLU A 425 30.17 -0.15 2.01
CA GLU A 425 30.10 -1.61 2.09
C GLU A 425 30.34 -2.07 3.52
N PHE A 426 29.40 -2.80 4.10
CA PHE A 426 29.50 -3.35 5.45
C PHE A 426 28.68 -4.64 5.60
N VAL A 427 28.91 -5.37 6.70
CA VAL A 427 28.17 -6.59 7.03
C VAL A 427 27.17 -6.28 8.14
N ILE A 428 25.91 -6.70 7.96
CA ILE A 428 24.87 -6.56 9.00
C ILE A 428 25.26 -7.39 10.23
N ASP A 429 25.00 -6.84 11.43
CA ASP A 429 25.26 -7.47 12.73
C ASP A 429 26.77 -7.57 13.10
N ASP A 430 27.64 -6.83 12.41
CA ASP A 430 29.08 -6.68 12.74
C ASP A 430 29.44 -5.39 13.51
N ASP A 431 28.43 -4.63 13.97
CA ASP A 431 28.57 -3.43 14.81
C ASP A 431 29.42 -2.32 14.15
N VAL A 432 29.24 -2.13 12.84
CA VAL A 432 29.95 -1.14 12.00
C VAL A 432 29.12 0.13 11.81
N MET A 433 27.79 0.01 11.76
CA MET A 433 26.87 1.12 11.57
C MET A 433 26.03 1.41 12.83
N LEU A 434 25.23 2.48 12.77
CA LEU A 434 24.20 2.74 13.78
C LEU A 434 23.20 1.57 13.81
N PRO A 435 22.79 1.05 14.99
CA PRO A 435 21.82 -0.04 15.07
C PRO A 435 20.50 0.25 14.36
N ALA A 436 20.06 1.51 14.35
CA ALA A 436 18.88 1.96 13.60
C ALA A 436 19.03 1.77 12.07
N VAL A 437 20.24 1.96 11.53
CA VAL A 437 20.55 1.79 10.10
C VAL A 437 20.56 0.31 9.74
N GLU A 438 21.26 -0.53 10.51
CA GLU A 438 21.28 -1.98 10.28
C GLU A 438 19.86 -2.58 10.38
N MET A 439 19.05 -2.10 11.33
CA MET A 439 17.66 -2.52 11.50
C MET A 439 16.76 -2.11 10.33
N ALA A 440 16.80 -0.85 9.89
CA ALA A 440 15.97 -0.39 8.77
C ALA A 440 16.33 -1.08 7.45
N ILE A 441 17.63 -1.32 7.20
CA ILE A 441 18.11 -1.99 5.98
C ILE A 441 17.56 -3.42 5.86
N LYS A 442 17.29 -4.12 6.97
CA LYS A 442 16.67 -5.45 6.94
C LYS A 442 15.21 -5.45 6.43
N ASP A 443 14.53 -4.31 6.44
CA ASP A 443 13.18 -4.15 5.89
C ASP A 443 13.17 -3.49 4.48
N MET A 444 14.33 -3.05 4.00
CA MET A 444 14.51 -2.34 2.72
C MET A 444 14.70 -3.30 1.53
N ALA A 445 14.01 -3.01 0.42
CA ALA A 445 14.26 -3.66 -0.87
C ALA A 445 15.49 -3.05 -1.57
N LYS A 446 16.04 -3.72 -2.57
CA LYS A 446 17.11 -3.16 -3.40
C LYS A 446 16.61 -1.93 -4.16
N GLY A 447 17.44 -0.89 -4.20
CA GLY A 447 17.11 0.43 -4.77
C GLY A 447 16.19 1.29 -3.89
N SER A 448 15.66 0.78 -2.78
CA SER A 448 14.74 1.53 -1.92
C SER A 448 15.46 2.64 -1.15
N LYS A 449 14.70 3.68 -0.80
CA LYS A 449 15.19 4.86 -0.07
C LYS A 449 14.31 5.14 1.14
N ALA A 450 14.94 5.51 2.26
CA ALA A 450 14.24 5.77 3.51
C ALA A 450 14.87 6.92 4.30
N GLU A 451 14.04 7.59 5.09
CA GLU A 451 14.45 8.57 6.11
C GLU A 451 14.12 8.00 7.49
N LEU A 452 15.07 8.03 8.42
CA LEU A 452 14.90 7.54 9.78
C LEU A 452 14.96 8.71 10.75
N ALA A 453 13.93 8.86 11.59
CA ALA A 453 14.05 9.61 12.83
C ALA A 453 14.61 8.66 13.89
N VAL A 454 15.85 8.91 14.34
CA VAL A 454 16.60 8.08 15.27
C VAL A 454 16.77 8.83 16.59
N PRO A 455 16.16 8.36 17.69
CA PRO A 455 16.26 9.07 18.97
C PRO A 455 17.61 8.80 19.66
N PRO A 456 17.98 9.58 20.70
CA PRO A 456 19.28 9.51 21.39
C PRO A 456 19.74 8.11 21.80
N SER A 457 18.83 7.24 22.25
CA SER A 457 19.19 5.89 22.71
C SER A 457 19.63 4.93 21.58
N TRP A 458 19.32 5.29 20.33
CA TRP A 458 19.68 4.55 19.12
C TRP A 458 20.78 5.26 18.27
N GLY A 459 21.19 6.46 18.67
CA GLY A 459 22.20 7.28 18.01
C GLY A 459 23.65 6.89 18.32
N TYR A 460 24.56 7.86 18.21
CA TYR A 460 25.99 7.63 18.46
C TYR A 460 26.31 7.39 19.94
N THR A 461 27.25 6.48 20.18
CA THR A 461 27.98 6.36 21.45
C THR A 461 29.37 6.99 21.32
N PRO A 462 30.07 7.38 22.40
CA PRO A 462 31.42 7.97 22.28
C PRO A 462 32.40 7.08 21.51
N ALA A 463 32.33 5.77 21.73
CA ALA A 463 33.17 4.78 21.04
C ALA A 463 32.84 4.68 19.54
N LEU A 464 31.56 4.69 19.16
CA LEU A 464 31.16 4.64 17.75
C LEU A 464 31.50 5.96 17.04
N ALA A 465 31.18 7.11 17.66
CA ALA A 465 31.48 8.43 17.14
C ALA A 465 32.99 8.59 16.85
N GLY A 466 33.83 8.28 17.84
CA GLY A 466 35.28 8.32 17.68
C GLY A 466 35.80 7.36 16.60
N SER A 467 35.20 6.18 16.45
CA SER A 467 35.59 5.22 15.39
C SER A 467 35.19 5.65 13.97
N ARG A 468 34.19 6.54 13.83
CA ARG A 468 33.67 7.03 12.54
C ARG A 468 34.03 8.50 12.27
N GLY A 469 34.85 9.12 13.12
CA GLY A 469 35.27 10.52 12.98
C GLY A 469 34.18 11.55 13.29
N VAL A 470 33.07 11.13 13.90
CA VAL A 470 31.94 11.98 14.25
C VAL A 470 32.23 12.75 15.54
N PRO A 471 31.90 14.06 15.62
CA PRO A 471 32.10 14.85 16.83
C PRO A 471 31.40 14.28 18.07
N GLU A 472 32.07 14.32 19.22
CA GLU A 472 31.50 13.88 20.50
C GLU A 472 30.23 14.65 20.90
N SER A 473 30.06 15.88 20.40
CA SER A 473 28.85 16.70 20.56
C SER A 473 27.60 16.15 19.85
N ALA A 474 27.71 15.08 19.06
CA ALA A 474 26.57 14.36 18.47
C ALA A 474 26.16 13.10 19.27
N VAL A 475 26.87 12.79 20.36
CA VAL A 475 26.55 11.66 21.24
C VAL A 475 25.36 12.02 22.12
N GLY A 476 24.31 11.20 22.10
CA GLY A 476 23.08 11.45 22.88
C GLY A 476 22.16 12.52 22.28
N GLU A 477 22.41 12.96 21.05
CA GLU A 477 21.52 13.84 20.30
C GLU A 477 20.58 13.02 19.39
N PRO A 478 19.35 13.49 19.10
CA PRO A 478 18.49 12.90 18.08
C PRO A 478 19.06 13.13 16.67
N LEU A 479 18.92 12.13 15.81
CA LEU A 479 19.48 12.11 14.46
C LEU A 479 18.39 11.92 13.40
N VAL A 480 18.63 12.46 12.20
CA VAL A 480 17.94 12.07 10.97
C VAL A 480 18.93 11.32 10.10
N VAL A 481 18.54 10.14 9.59
CA VAL A 481 19.38 9.35 8.68
C VAL A 481 18.67 9.13 7.35
N LEU A 482 19.30 9.53 6.25
CA LEU A 482 18.86 9.19 4.90
C LEU A 482 19.61 7.93 4.44
N LEU A 483 18.87 6.95 3.92
CA LEU A 483 19.37 5.67 3.43
C LEU A 483 18.96 5.44 1.98
N GLU A 484 19.86 4.86 1.20
CA GLU A 484 19.58 4.25 -0.10
C GLU A 484 20.29 2.89 -0.17
N LEU A 485 19.52 1.81 -0.25
CA LEU A 485 20.06 0.44 -0.32
C LEU A 485 20.40 0.09 -1.77
N VAL A 486 21.67 0.24 -2.17
CA VAL A 486 22.12 0.01 -3.55
C VAL A 486 22.08 -1.48 -3.93
N SER A 487 22.56 -2.34 -3.04
CA SER A 487 22.52 -3.80 -3.21
C SER A 487 22.90 -4.54 -1.94
N PHE A 488 22.63 -5.84 -1.90
CA PHE A 488 23.08 -6.74 -0.84
C PHE A 488 23.33 -8.14 -1.38
N ASP A 489 24.19 -8.87 -0.69
CA ASP A 489 24.43 -10.30 -0.87
C ASP A 489 24.05 -10.98 0.46
N LYS A 490 22.99 -11.81 0.44
CA LYS A 490 22.50 -12.50 1.64
C LYS A 490 23.58 -13.43 2.21
N ALA A 491 23.66 -13.50 3.54
CA ALA A 491 24.36 -14.58 4.20
C ALA A 491 23.64 -15.92 3.95
N LYS A 492 24.38 -17.03 4.06
CA LYS A 492 23.79 -18.36 4.23
C LYS A 492 22.86 -18.35 5.44
N ASP A 493 21.69 -18.97 5.31
CA ASP A 493 20.80 -19.15 6.43
C ASP A 493 21.38 -20.19 7.43
N GLU A 494 20.98 -20.11 8.70
CA GLU A 494 21.71 -20.78 9.79
C GLU A 494 21.71 -22.31 9.73
N TRP A 495 20.73 -22.92 9.07
CA TRP A 495 20.68 -24.37 8.86
C TRP A 495 21.71 -24.85 7.81
N ASP A 496 22.10 -24.00 6.86
CA ASP A 496 23.06 -24.31 5.78
C ASP A 496 24.54 -24.13 6.20
N LEU A 497 24.80 -23.75 7.45
CA LEU A 497 26.17 -23.57 7.97
C LEU A 497 26.86 -24.89 8.27
N ALA A 498 28.07 -25.05 7.73
CA ALA A 498 28.97 -26.17 8.06
C ALA A 498 29.54 -26.05 9.49
N ALA A 499 30.12 -27.13 10.01
CA ALA A 499 30.60 -27.20 11.39
C ALA A 499 31.67 -26.12 11.70
N ASP A 500 32.64 -25.91 10.81
CA ASP A 500 33.68 -24.89 10.94
C ASP A 500 33.14 -23.45 10.82
N GLU A 501 32.14 -23.25 9.95
CA GLU A 501 31.41 -21.97 9.84
C GLU A 501 30.66 -21.64 11.13
N ARG A 502 30.01 -22.63 11.77
CA ARG A 502 29.33 -22.48 13.08
C ARG A 502 30.31 -22.15 14.19
N LEU A 503 31.45 -22.83 14.27
CA LEU A 503 32.50 -22.55 15.26
C LEU A 503 33.06 -21.12 15.09
N SER A 504 33.28 -20.72 13.84
CA SER A 504 33.73 -19.36 13.50
C SER A 504 32.69 -18.30 13.89
N MET A 505 31.40 -18.56 13.61
CA MET A 505 30.31 -17.67 14.01
C MET A 505 30.14 -17.59 15.53
N GLN A 506 30.19 -18.72 16.24
CA GLN A 506 30.19 -18.76 17.71
C GLN A 506 31.29 -17.84 18.27
N LYS A 507 32.53 -18.03 17.80
CA LYS A 507 33.67 -17.22 18.25
C LYS A 507 33.45 -15.72 17.97
N ARG A 508 33.09 -15.35 16.74
CA ARG A 508 32.82 -13.96 16.33
C ARG A 508 31.75 -13.31 17.22
N LYS A 509 30.63 -14.00 17.46
CA LYS A 509 29.50 -13.46 18.24
C LYS A 509 29.83 -13.29 19.72
N LYS A 510 30.64 -14.19 20.31
CA LYS A 510 31.20 -13.95 21.66
C LYS A 510 32.11 -12.72 21.70
N GLU A 511 32.98 -12.55 20.71
CA GLU A 511 33.92 -11.43 20.66
C GLU A 511 33.20 -10.08 20.50
N GLN A 512 32.13 -10.02 19.70
CA GLN A 512 31.21 -8.87 19.61
C GLN A 512 30.50 -8.60 20.94
N GLY A 513 29.95 -9.63 21.59
CA GLY A 513 29.35 -9.52 22.93
C GLY A 513 30.35 -8.96 23.96
N ASN A 514 31.61 -9.42 23.94
CA ASN A 514 32.67 -8.93 24.81
C ASN A 514 33.02 -7.45 24.54
N LYS A 515 33.08 -7.03 23.27
CA LYS A 515 33.29 -5.63 22.85
C LYS A 515 32.19 -4.71 23.39
N LEU A 516 30.92 -5.09 23.20
CA LEU A 516 29.76 -4.35 23.71
C LEU A 516 29.70 -4.34 25.24
N PHE A 517 30.05 -5.45 25.90
CA PHE A 517 30.14 -5.54 27.36
C PHE A 517 31.19 -4.59 27.93
N ALA A 518 32.37 -4.51 27.31
CA ALA A 518 33.43 -3.58 27.71
C ALA A 518 33.03 -2.10 27.54
N GLN A 519 32.13 -1.81 26.59
CA GLN A 519 31.51 -0.50 26.39
C GLN A 519 30.32 -0.21 27.34
N GLY A 520 29.96 -1.14 28.23
CA GLY A 520 28.79 -1.02 29.13
C GLY A 520 27.43 -1.23 28.44
N ARG A 521 27.40 -1.63 27.17
CA ARG A 521 26.17 -1.81 26.36
C ARG A 521 25.53 -3.17 26.62
N PHE A 522 25.17 -3.45 27.88
CA PHE A 522 24.75 -4.79 28.33
C PHE A 522 23.55 -5.34 27.56
N MET A 523 22.53 -4.52 27.29
CA MET A 523 21.34 -4.94 26.52
C MET A 523 21.68 -5.40 25.09
N GLN A 524 22.64 -4.75 24.43
CA GLN A 524 23.07 -5.12 23.07
C GLN A 524 24.10 -6.26 23.07
N ALA A 525 24.85 -6.46 24.17
CA ALA A 525 25.72 -7.62 24.33
C ALA A 525 24.94 -8.94 24.50
N LEU A 526 23.77 -8.91 25.16
CA LEU A 526 22.91 -10.08 25.38
C LEU A 526 22.57 -10.88 24.11
N PRO A 527 22.02 -10.29 23.03
CA PRO A 527 21.69 -11.03 21.80
C PRO A 527 22.93 -11.59 21.09
N LYS A 528 24.08 -10.91 21.13
CA LYS A 528 25.34 -11.46 20.57
C LYS A 528 25.78 -12.73 21.31
N TYR A 529 25.71 -12.72 22.64
CA TYR A 529 26.01 -13.93 23.43
C TYR A 529 24.97 -15.04 23.22
N GLU A 530 23.69 -14.71 23.04
CA GLU A 530 22.66 -15.71 22.69
C GLU A 530 22.92 -16.34 21.33
N LYS A 531 23.22 -15.53 20.30
CA LYS A 531 23.58 -15.98 18.95
C LYS A 531 24.81 -16.91 18.98
N SER A 532 25.80 -16.59 19.83
CA SER A 532 26.98 -17.42 20.07
C SER A 532 26.67 -18.79 20.72
N ILE A 533 25.53 -18.92 21.43
CA ILE A 533 25.10 -20.17 22.04
C ILE A 533 24.22 -20.95 21.05
N SER A 534 23.24 -20.29 20.43
CA SER A 534 22.23 -20.95 19.58
C SER A 534 22.84 -21.60 18.34
N VAL A 535 23.82 -20.96 17.70
CA VAL A 535 24.42 -21.43 16.42
C VAL A 535 25.08 -22.81 16.50
N VAL A 536 25.43 -23.26 17.71
CA VAL A 536 26.02 -24.59 18.00
C VAL A 536 25.11 -25.52 18.80
N GLN A 537 24.08 -25.01 19.47
CA GLN A 537 23.33 -25.76 20.49
C GLN A 537 22.46 -26.87 19.90
N ASP A 538 21.82 -26.61 18.76
CA ASP A 538 20.88 -27.57 18.16
C ASP A 538 21.57 -28.49 17.13
N HIS A 539 22.91 -28.43 17.07
CA HIS A 539 23.77 -29.14 16.11
C HIS A 539 25.00 -29.76 16.79
N GLU A 540 24.86 -30.20 18.04
CA GLU A 540 25.99 -30.77 18.80
C GLU A 540 26.53 -32.06 18.18
N ASP A 541 25.75 -32.74 17.34
CA ASP A 541 26.10 -33.92 16.56
C ASP A 541 27.14 -33.66 15.46
N LEU A 542 27.25 -32.41 14.99
CA LEU A 542 28.29 -31.99 14.03
C LEU A 542 29.69 -31.86 14.66
N PHE A 543 29.81 -31.93 15.99
CA PHE A 543 31.06 -31.72 16.71
C PHE A 543 31.52 -33.00 17.40
N ASP A 544 32.73 -33.45 17.06
CA ASP A 544 33.37 -34.59 17.71
C ASP A 544 33.37 -34.45 19.24
N GLU A 545 32.83 -35.47 19.91
CA GLU A 545 32.51 -35.46 21.33
C GLU A 545 33.76 -35.31 22.22
N GLN A 546 34.90 -35.86 21.77
CA GLN A 546 36.13 -35.94 22.56
C GLN A 546 37.06 -34.73 22.34
N THR A 547 37.03 -34.13 21.15
CA THR A 547 38.01 -33.10 20.75
C THR A 547 37.41 -31.71 20.52
N VAL A 548 36.21 -31.59 19.95
CA VAL A 548 35.62 -30.29 19.56
C VAL A 548 34.54 -29.84 20.55
N ARG A 549 33.60 -30.73 20.88
CA ARG A 549 32.48 -30.46 21.81
C ARG A 549 32.92 -29.88 23.17
N PRO A 550 34.06 -30.27 23.80
CA PRO A 550 34.50 -29.67 25.05
C PRO A 550 34.84 -28.17 24.94
N GLU A 551 35.51 -27.74 23.85
CA GLU A 551 35.84 -26.33 23.63
C GLU A 551 34.59 -25.51 23.25
N VAL A 552 33.65 -26.10 22.50
CA VAL A 552 32.32 -25.50 22.23
C VAL A 552 31.56 -25.25 23.52
N ASN A 553 31.47 -26.25 24.41
CA ASN A 553 30.76 -26.16 25.69
C ASN A 553 31.41 -25.17 26.66
N LYS A 554 32.75 -25.18 26.75
CA LYS A 554 33.54 -24.16 27.45
C LYS A 554 33.25 -22.75 26.93
N MET A 555 33.02 -22.57 25.62
CA MET A 555 32.63 -21.27 25.07
C MET A 555 31.16 -20.91 25.36
N ARG A 556 30.23 -21.86 25.32
CA ARG A 556 28.83 -21.68 25.76
C ARG A 556 28.76 -21.23 27.23
N VAL A 557 29.52 -21.88 28.11
CA VAL A 557 29.65 -21.50 29.53
C VAL A 557 30.17 -20.06 29.67
N GLN A 558 31.20 -19.66 28.93
CA GLN A 558 31.67 -18.26 28.92
C GLN A 558 30.57 -17.28 28.55
N CYS A 559 29.80 -17.57 27.49
CA CYS A 559 28.70 -16.71 27.04
C CYS A 559 27.56 -16.64 28.07
N LEU A 560 27.14 -17.78 28.65
CA LEU A 560 26.10 -17.83 29.69
C LEU A 560 26.50 -17.05 30.95
N LEU A 561 27.76 -17.17 31.40
CA LEU A 561 28.29 -16.40 32.53
C LEU A 561 28.38 -14.90 32.23
N ASN A 562 28.70 -14.53 30.99
CA ASN A 562 28.68 -13.13 30.55
C ASN A 562 27.25 -12.58 30.51
N LYS A 563 26.27 -13.33 29.98
CA LYS A 563 24.84 -12.96 30.03
C LYS A 563 24.34 -12.80 31.47
N ALA A 564 24.68 -13.74 32.36
CA ALA A 564 24.36 -13.60 33.79
C ALA A 564 24.95 -12.31 34.38
N THR A 565 26.17 -11.95 33.96
CA THR A 565 26.80 -10.68 34.36
C THR A 565 26.08 -9.46 33.76
N CYS A 566 25.62 -9.50 32.50
CA CYS A 566 24.79 -8.45 31.90
C CYS A 566 23.50 -8.24 32.70
N HIS A 567 22.73 -9.30 32.98
CA HIS A 567 21.48 -9.21 33.73
C HIS A 567 21.70 -8.67 35.16
N LEU A 568 22.79 -9.06 35.85
CA LEU A 568 23.17 -8.42 37.14
C LEU A 568 23.57 -6.94 37.02
N LYS A 569 24.00 -6.46 35.83
CA LYS A 569 24.27 -5.04 35.59
C LYS A 569 23.01 -4.25 35.22
N LEU A 570 22.01 -4.91 34.65
CA LEU A 570 20.69 -4.37 34.32
C LEU A 570 19.68 -4.45 35.48
N ASP A 571 20.08 -5.06 36.61
CA ASP A 571 19.25 -5.35 37.78
C ASP A 571 18.08 -6.31 37.52
N GLU A 572 18.33 -7.32 36.69
CA GLU A 572 17.40 -8.40 36.31
C GLU A 572 17.82 -9.73 36.97
N PRO A 573 17.72 -9.89 38.31
CA PRO A 573 18.36 -11.00 39.01
C PRO A 573 17.77 -12.38 38.66
N GLN A 574 16.49 -12.49 38.33
CA GLN A 574 15.90 -13.78 37.88
C GLN A 574 16.55 -14.25 36.58
N LEU A 575 16.68 -13.38 35.57
CA LEU A 575 17.31 -13.74 34.30
C LEU A 575 18.79 -14.11 34.52
N ALA A 576 19.48 -13.42 35.42
CA ALA A 576 20.85 -13.77 35.82
C ALA A 576 20.93 -15.17 36.47
N LEU A 577 19.97 -15.53 37.32
CA LEU A 577 19.85 -16.83 37.96
C LEU A 577 19.72 -17.95 36.93
N ASP A 578 18.85 -17.76 35.94
CA ASP A 578 18.57 -18.73 34.88
C ASP A 578 19.82 -18.98 34.03
N GLN A 579 20.52 -17.90 33.61
CA GLN A 579 21.75 -18.05 32.81
C GLN A 579 22.89 -18.71 33.61
N ALA A 580 23.05 -18.36 34.89
CA ALA A 580 24.07 -18.96 35.75
C ALA A 580 23.78 -20.44 36.05
N THR A 581 22.51 -20.82 36.18
CA THR A 581 22.10 -22.21 36.35
C THR A 581 22.33 -23.03 35.09
N LYS A 582 22.02 -22.48 33.90
CA LYS A 582 22.37 -23.09 32.59
C LYS A 582 23.88 -23.25 32.40
N ALA A 583 24.70 -22.33 32.93
CA ALA A 583 26.15 -22.49 32.90
C ALA A 583 26.60 -23.66 33.79
N LEU A 584 26.02 -23.79 34.99
CA LEU A 584 26.33 -24.86 35.95
C LEU A 584 25.83 -26.25 35.52
N SER A 585 24.82 -26.35 34.65
CA SER A 585 24.42 -27.64 34.06
C SER A 585 25.39 -28.15 32.98
N ILE A 586 26.31 -27.29 32.49
CA ILE A 586 27.37 -27.66 31.54
C ILE A 586 28.73 -27.79 32.27
N ASP A 587 29.02 -26.88 33.20
CA ASP A 587 30.23 -26.88 34.04
C ASP A 587 29.82 -26.85 35.53
N ALA A 588 29.61 -28.03 36.10
CA ALA A 588 29.14 -28.20 37.49
C ALA A 588 30.17 -27.77 38.55
N GLU A 589 31.41 -27.48 38.18
CA GLU A 589 32.47 -26.98 39.08
C GLU A 589 32.85 -25.52 38.78
N SER A 590 32.02 -24.81 38.01
CA SER A 590 32.27 -23.41 37.67
C SER A 590 32.17 -22.48 38.87
N ALA A 591 33.31 -22.13 39.49
CA ALA A 591 33.36 -21.15 40.57
C ALA A 591 32.73 -19.79 40.17
N LYS A 592 32.83 -19.40 38.90
CA LYS A 592 32.14 -18.20 38.36
C LYS A 592 30.63 -18.39 38.24
N GLY A 593 30.15 -19.60 37.92
CA GLY A 593 28.73 -19.94 37.89
C GLY A 593 28.08 -19.81 39.26
N PHE A 594 28.67 -20.47 40.27
CA PHE A 594 28.21 -20.36 41.65
C PHE A 594 28.25 -18.90 42.16
N LEU A 595 29.30 -18.13 41.82
CA LEU A 595 29.39 -16.71 42.20
C LEU A 595 28.23 -15.88 41.60
N ARG A 596 27.95 -16.05 40.30
CA ARG A 596 26.87 -15.31 39.63
C ARG A 596 25.48 -15.72 40.11
N ARG A 597 25.25 -17.02 40.35
CA ARG A 597 23.99 -17.53 40.91
C ARG A 597 23.76 -17.07 42.35
N GLY A 598 24.80 -17.10 43.18
CA GLY A 598 24.76 -16.55 44.54
C GLY A 598 24.51 -15.03 44.59
N GLN A 599 25.08 -14.27 43.66
CA GLN A 599 24.81 -12.83 43.50
C GLN A 599 23.35 -12.56 43.08
N ALA A 600 22.78 -13.37 42.19
CA ALA A 600 21.36 -13.28 41.81
C ALA A 600 20.43 -13.57 43.00
N HIS A 601 20.63 -14.70 43.69
CA HIS A 601 19.89 -15.05 44.91
C HIS A 601 20.00 -13.97 46.01
N SER A 602 21.18 -13.38 46.21
CA SER A 602 21.39 -12.27 47.17
C SER A 602 20.54 -11.04 46.83
N ARG A 603 20.35 -10.71 45.55
CA ARG A 603 19.48 -9.59 45.12
C ARG A 603 18.00 -9.90 45.28
N MET A 604 17.58 -11.14 45.04
CA MET A 604 16.20 -11.59 45.21
C MET A 604 15.78 -11.74 46.68
N GLY A 605 16.75 -11.83 47.61
CA GLY A 605 16.48 -12.06 49.03
C GLY A 605 16.55 -13.53 49.46
N ASN A 606 16.94 -14.43 48.55
CA ASN A 606 17.13 -15.86 48.77
C ASN A 606 18.47 -16.08 49.51
N LEU A 607 18.53 -15.66 50.78
CA LEU A 607 19.79 -15.53 51.53
C LEU A 607 20.44 -16.88 51.87
N ALA A 608 19.66 -17.96 51.97
CA ALA A 608 20.16 -19.30 52.29
C ALA A 608 20.88 -19.93 51.08
N GLU A 609 20.23 -19.87 49.92
CA GLU A 609 20.72 -20.32 48.61
C GLU A 609 21.95 -19.52 48.20
N ALA A 610 21.88 -18.18 48.34
CA ALA A 610 23.02 -17.30 48.08
C ALA A 610 24.24 -17.68 48.93
N LYS A 611 24.03 -17.94 50.23
CA LYS A 611 25.10 -18.38 51.14
C LYS A 611 25.67 -19.74 50.74
N ALA A 612 24.83 -20.70 50.35
CA ALA A 612 25.27 -22.03 49.93
C ALA A 612 26.16 -21.96 48.67
N ASP A 613 25.73 -21.23 47.66
CA ASP A 613 26.49 -21.01 46.43
C ASP A 613 27.85 -20.35 46.70
N LEU A 614 27.88 -19.27 47.48
CA LEU A 614 29.13 -18.54 47.76
C LEU A 614 30.10 -19.34 48.65
N LEU A 615 29.60 -20.23 49.51
CA LEU A 615 30.45 -21.19 50.22
C LEU A 615 31.03 -22.26 49.27
N LYS A 616 30.28 -22.70 48.25
CA LYS A 616 30.79 -23.57 47.19
C LYS A 616 31.85 -22.85 46.34
N VAL A 617 31.70 -21.54 46.07
CA VAL A 617 32.77 -20.72 45.46
C VAL A 617 34.04 -20.78 46.31
N LEU A 618 33.95 -20.52 47.62
CA LEU A 618 35.12 -20.52 48.50
C LEU A 618 35.74 -21.92 48.74
N LYS A 619 35.01 -23.00 48.44
CA LYS A 619 35.57 -24.36 48.42
C LYS A 619 36.38 -24.64 47.15
N LEU A 620 36.05 -23.99 46.03
CA LEU A 620 36.73 -24.14 44.74
C LEU A 620 37.87 -23.12 44.56
N ASP A 621 37.65 -21.88 44.98
CA ASP A 621 38.61 -20.78 45.02
C ASP A 621 38.54 -20.11 46.40
N ALA A 622 39.37 -20.59 47.32
CA ALA A 622 39.45 -20.04 48.67
C ALA A 622 39.89 -18.58 48.73
N THR A 623 40.51 -18.04 47.66
CA THR A 623 41.02 -16.67 47.58
C THR A 623 39.99 -15.67 47.04
N ASN A 624 38.84 -16.13 46.56
CA ASN A 624 37.84 -15.31 45.90
C ASN A 624 37.35 -14.13 46.77
N ARG A 625 37.71 -12.90 46.38
CA ARG A 625 37.33 -11.70 47.14
C ARG A 625 35.84 -11.40 47.03
N ASP A 626 35.30 -11.42 45.82
CA ASP A 626 33.91 -11.08 45.52
C ASP A 626 32.94 -11.99 46.32
N ALA A 627 33.25 -13.28 46.45
CA ALA A 627 32.44 -14.21 47.27
C ALA A 627 32.46 -13.86 48.77
N ARG A 628 33.59 -13.38 49.31
CA ARG A 628 33.70 -12.94 50.71
C ARG A 628 32.95 -11.63 50.96
N GLU A 629 33.00 -10.71 50.01
CA GLU A 629 32.27 -9.43 50.06
C GLU A 629 30.76 -9.66 50.01
N GLU A 630 30.28 -10.49 49.09
CA GLU A 630 28.86 -10.85 48.98
C GLU A 630 28.36 -11.63 50.23
N LEU A 631 29.17 -12.55 50.78
CA LEU A 631 28.85 -13.23 52.05
C LEU A 631 28.76 -12.28 53.25
N LYS A 632 29.50 -11.17 53.24
CA LYS A 632 29.36 -10.12 54.26
C LYS A 632 28.03 -9.39 54.07
N LEU A 633 27.71 -8.97 52.85
CA LEU A 633 26.44 -8.31 52.52
C LEU A 633 25.22 -9.17 52.90
N ILE A 634 25.27 -10.48 52.67
CA ILE A 634 24.21 -11.42 53.07
C ILE A 634 24.06 -11.51 54.58
N LYS A 635 25.15 -11.50 55.37
CA LYS A 635 25.09 -11.46 56.84
C LYS A 635 24.43 -10.17 57.33
N ASP A 636 24.84 -9.03 56.79
CA ASP A 636 24.30 -7.72 57.16
C ASP A 636 22.79 -7.64 56.82
N LYS A 637 22.38 -8.16 55.64
CA LYS A 637 20.96 -8.32 55.25
C LYS A 637 20.19 -9.24 56.20
N ALA A 638 20.74 -10.41 56.55
CA ALA A 638 20.08 -11.38 57.42
C ALA A 638 19.89 -10.84 58.85
N GLU A 639 20.88 -10.13 59.40
CA GLU A 639 20.74 -9.44 60.68
C GLU A 639 19.69 -8.33 60.62
N ALA A 640 19.63 -7.56 59.54
CA ALA A 640 18.61 -6.53 59.35
C ALA A 640 17.20 -7.15 59.23
N HIS A 641 17.05 -8.28 58.53
CA HIS A 641 15.79 -9.03 58.44
C HIS A 641 15.34 -9.51 59.82
N ARG A 642 16.21 -10.21 60.56
CA ARG A 642 15.95 -10.69 61.93
C ARG A 642 15.59 -9.56 62.90
N LYS A 643 16.22 -8.38 62.78
CA LYS A 643 15.88 -7.18 63.57
C LYS A 643 14.49 -6.63 63.20
N LYS A 644 14.13 -6.62 61.91
CA LYS A 644 12.79 -6.22 61.45
C LYS A 644 11.70 -7.20 61.89
N GLU A 645 11.91 -8.51 61.72
CA GLU A 645 11.00 -9.56 62.19
C GLU A 645 10.75 -9.42 63.69
N LYS A 646 11.81 -9.33 64.51
CA LYS A 646 11.68 -9.13 65.96
C LYS A 646 10.86 -7.89 66.31
N ALA A 647 11.00 -6.79 65.56
CA ALA A 647 10.22 -5.57 65.76
C ALA A 647 8.75 -5.69 65.30
N ILE A 648 8.48 -6.45 64.24
CA ILE A 648 7.12 -6.73 63.74
C ILE A 648 6.40 -7.67 64.72
N PHE A 649 7.04 -8.77 65.13
CA PHE A 649 6.51 -9.69 66.14
C PHE A 649 6.23 -8.98 67.47
N SER A 650 7.13 -8.12 67.96
CA SER A 650 6.88 -7.30 69.15
C SER A 650 5.61 -6.45 69.01
N ARG A 651 5.46 -5.72 67.90
CA ARG A 651 4.29 -4.87 67.64
C ARG A 651 2.98 -5.64 67.44
N MET A 652 3.04 -6.87 66.92
CA MET A 652 1.86 -7.74 66.80
C MET A 652 1.46 -8.30 68.17
N PHE A 653 2.43 -8.68 69.00
CA PHE A 653 2.20 -9.16 70.36
C PHE A 653 1.59 -8.06 71.25
N ASP A 654 2.13 -6.84 71.20
CA ASP A 654 1.60 -5.66 71.89
C ASP A 654 0.12 -5.40 71.52
N LYS A 655 -0.24 -5.58 70.25
CA LYS A 655 -1.62 -5.39 69.75
C LYS A 655 -2.59 -6.48 70.22
N ILE A 656 -2.14 -7.73 70.31
CA ILE A 656 -2.95 -8.86 70.80
C ILE A 656 -3.18 -8.74 72.31
N SER A 657 -2.22 -8.20 73.07
CA SER A 657 -2.38 -7.90 74.50
C SER A 657 -3.32 -6.73 74.84
N LEU A 658 -3.88 -6.05 73.84
CA LEU A 658 -4.78 -4.90 74.00
C LEU A 658 -6.26 -5.19 73.67
N SER A 659 -6.63 -6.45 73.45
CA SER A 659 -7.99 -6.84 73.06
C SER A 659 -8.60 -7.96 73.93
N THR A 660 -8.76 -7.70 75.22
CA THR A 660 -9.67 -8.43 76.12
C THR A 660 -10.45 -7.47 77.01
N PRO A 661 -11.80 -7.57 76.98
CA PRO A 661 -12.63 -7.29 78.15
C PRO A 661 -13.73 -8.36 78.40
N GLU A 662 -14.30 -8.34 79.60
CA GLU A 662 -15.41 -9.16 80.10
C GLU A 662 -16.81 -8.52 79.79
N GLU A 663 -17.99 -9.17 79.89
CA GLU A 663 -18.36 -10.54 80.29
C GLU A 663 -19.73 -10.96 79.70
N SER A 664 -20.19 -12.18 80.04
CA SER A 664 -21.60 -12.59 80.23
C SER A 664 -22.57 -12.94 79.06
N MET A 665 -22.73 -14.26 78.86
CA MET A 665 -23.99 -15.07 78.89
C MET A 665 -25.18 -14.96 77.88
N HIS A 666 -25.33 -16.04 77.06
CA HIS A 666 -26.56 -16.81 76.67
C HIS A 666 -27.66 -16.27 75.71
N PRO A 667 -28.49 -17.14 75.04
CA PRO A 667 -28.25 -18.53 74.56
C PRO A 667 -28.88 -18.92 73.17
N ALA A 668 -28.35 -19.98 72.55
CA ALA A 668 -28.99 -20.96 71.61
C ALA A 668 -29.50 -20.46 70.20
N ALA A 669 -29.61 -21.27 69.12
CA ALA A 669 -29.50 -22.75 68.94
C ALA A 669 -29.13 -23.16 67.47
N ALA A 670 -28.75 -24.44 67.29
CA ALA A 670 -28.82 -25.28 66.05
C ALA A 670 -27.99 -24.83 64.81
N ASP A 671 -26.87 -25.48 64.45
CA ASP A 671 -26.69 -26.79 63.74
C ASP A 671 -26.21 -26.52 62.27
N ALA A 672 -25.31 -27.27 61.63
CA ALA A 672 -24.63 -28.51 62.01
C ALA A 672 -23.26 -28.70 61.27
N MET A 673 -22.48 -29.69 61.74
CA MET A 673 -21.38 -30.43 61.06
C MET A 673 -20.08 -29.66 60.70
N GLN A 674 -18.97 -29.92 61.41
CA GLN A 674 -17.99 -31.04 61.24
C GLN A 674 -17.12 -30.88 59.98
N SER A 675 -15.81 -31.03 59.98
CA SER A 675 -14.75 -31.31 61.00
C SER A 675 -13.41 -30.97 60.31
N GLY A 676 -12.36 -30.43 60.92
CA GLY A 676 -11.69 -30.83 62.16
C GLY A 676 -10.25 -31.24 61.82
N ASP A 677 -9.30 -30.30 61.90
CA ASP A 677 -7.86 -30.59 61.97
C ASP A 677 -7.57 -31.47 63.21
N PRO A 678 -6.47 -32.26 63.22
CA PRO A 678 -5.30 -31.74 63.94
C PRO A 678 -3.89 -32.22 63.50
N PHE A 679 -2.94 -31.27 63.65
CA PHE A 679 -1.62 -31.37 64.29
C PHE A 679 -0.40 -32.17 63.72
N ASP A 680 0.67 -31.36 63.59
CA ASP A 680 2.03 -31.50 64.14
C ASP A 680 3.17 -32.24 63.43
N ASP A 681 4.34 -31.70 63.80
CA ASP A 681 5.68 -31.82 63.25
C ASP A 681 6.58 -32.77 64.10
N GLU A 682 7.80 -32.97 63.62
CA GLU A 682 9.00 -33.47 64.33
C GLU A 682 9.20 -34.98 64.67
N ALA A 683 10.27 -35.49 64.03
CA ALA A 683 11.45 -36.14 64.63
C ALA A 683 11.58 -37.69 64.74
N GLU A 684 12.47 -38.18 63.86
CA GLU A 684 13.61 -39.09 64.11
C GLU A 684 13.49 -40.60 64.46
N GLU A 685 14.56 -41.30 63.99
CA GLU A 685 15.05 -42.65 64.28
C GLU A 685 14.25 -43.91 63.87
N GLY A 686 14.97 -44.89 63.28
CA GLY A 686 14.68 -46.32 63.53
C GLY A 686 14.63 -47.28 62.33
N ALA A 687 15.80 -47.65 61.80
CA ALA A 687 16.21 -48.97 61.29
C ALA A 687 15.21 -49.97 60.62
N GLU A 688 15.68 -50.56 59.49
CA GLU A 688 15.54 -52.00 59.11
C GLU A 688 14.12 -52.61 58.93
N GLN A 689 13.79 -53.53 58.01
CA GLN A 689 14.44 -54.19 56.87
C GLN A 689 13.31 -55.01 56.15
N GLU A 690 13.42 -55.27 54.84
CA GLU A 690 12.83 -56.46 54.15
C GLU A 690 11.26 -56.64 54.18
N VAL A 691 10.51 -57.29 53.25
CA VAL A 691 10.72 -58.12 52.04
C VAL A 691 9.56 -57.84 51.03
N GLU A 692 9.73 -58.19 49.74
CA GLU A 692 8.71 -58.52 48.69
C GLU A 692 7.40 -57.69 48.56
N ALA A 693 7.19 -56.95 47.46
CA ALA A 693 6.79 -57.43 46.14
C ALA A 693 5.33 -57.96 46.01
N THR A 694 4.49 -57.25 45.26
CA THR A 694 3.43 -57.85 44.44
C THR A 694 3.04 -56.95 43.26
N ASN A 695 2.76 -57.57 42.12
CA ASN A 695 2.44 -56.93 40.83
C ASN A 695 1.09 -56.18 40.85
N GLY A 696 0.90 -55.20 39.94
CA GLY A 696 -0.46 -54.76 39.58
C GLY A 696 -0.63 -53.53 38.71
N ALA A 697 -0.30 -53.65 37.41
CA ALA A 697 -0.66 -52.74 36.29
C ALA A 697 -0.01 -51.33 36.26
#